data_AF-A0A7S0W6D1-F1
#
_entry.id   AF-A0A7S0W6D1-F1
#
_cell.length_a   1.000
_cell.length_b   1.000
_cell.length_c   1.000
_cell.angle_alpha   90.00
_cell.angle_beta   90.00
_cell.angle_gamma   90.00
#
_symmetry.space_group_name_H-M   'P 1'
#
loop_
_entity.id
_entity.type
_entity.pdbx_description
1 polymer ?
#
loop_
_entity_poly.entity_id
_entity_poly.type
_entity_poly.pdbx_seq_one_letter_code
_entity_poly.pdbx_strand_id
1 'polypeptide(L)'
;EGSETSRGVAGRGRLCSDRIGGINMLSSSVFRQGMASALSLRSVAPMARSLRIASSAATASFPSPAGLRPVAPAFARGMAYDIAKRQEGALDVGGGMGGTSGVSKRTDRRCTLVLEDGSVYSGQSFGSEISVSGEVVFNTGMVGYVENLTDPSYRGQLLVSTYPLLGNYGVPVSPEDELGLPAGMESERIQTTAVICQDYSHVPSHWNSGKSLSQWLKENNVPGMYGVDTRALTKKLRVHGSMKGKIVMDEDVPLRDPNQLNLVAEVSTSVPRTYGSGDIHILAVDCGIKYNIIRSLVAKGIKLTVVPWNWDIKKERYDGLFISNGPGDPAMCEETVANLRWALEQDVPIFGICLGNQLLARAAGCKTYKLKFGNRGHNQPVKDLLTDKVYITPQNHGYAVDHSDLPHEWKPYFVNINDVTNEGLVHTTKPFFSVQFHPEASGGPEDTGFLFQKFIDKAREYKRFGKADSVYQTGPVYRNKKILILGSGGLMIGQAGEFDYSGSQAIKALKEEGCETILVNSNIATVQTARGVADKVYFLPVTVGFVEQIIEKERPDGITLSFGGQTALNVGVALWNEGILQRYGVKVLGTPVSTIIAAEDRDIFKEKLEEIGEKLAPSIACENIPDSMEAARTIGYPVIVRAAFALGGLGSGFAYSEDELAELLPVAFSTSPQVLVEKSIKGWKEAEYEVVRDMSDNCVTVCNMENFDPMGIHTGESIVVAPSQTLSNDEYHMLRTAAVKVIRHLGIIGECNIQ
;
A
#
# COMPACT_ATOMS: atom_id res chain seq x y z
N GLU A 1 -49.17 -32.46 23.67
CA GLU A 1 -50.53 -32.40 24.25
C GLU A 1 -50.55 -31.32 25.34
N GLY A 2 -51.58 -30.46 25.32
CA GLY A 2 -52.07 -29.53 26.37
C GLY A 2 -51.06 -28.57 27.04
N SER A 3 -51.02 -27.25 26.78
CA SER A 3 -52.00 -26.17 27.03
C SER A 3 -51.98 -25.55 28.45
N GLU A 4 -51.96 -24.22 28.48
CA GLU A 4 -52.40 -23.27 29.54
C GLU A 4 -51.40 -22.87 30.64
N THR A 5 -50.76 -21.68 30.56
CA THR A 5 -51.18 -20.30 30.92
C THR A 5 -51.23 -20.00 32.44
N SER A 6 -50.35 -19.09 32.91
CA SER A 6 -50.74 -17.84 33.61
C SER A 6 -49.55 -17.06 34.24
N ARG A 7 -49.40 -15.83 33.74
CA ARG A 7 -49.08 -14.55 34.40
C ARG A 7 -48.40 -14.53 35.79
N GLY A 8 -47.23 -13.89 35.84
CA GLY A 8 -47.16 -12.48 36.31
C GLY A 8 -46.50 -12.15 37.67
N VAL A 9 -45.49 -11.27 37.57
CA VAL A 9 -45.11 -10.16 38.48
C VAL A 9 -44.06 -10.40 39.59
N ALA A 10 -42.84 -9.96 39.24
CA ALA A 10 -41.90 -9.06 39.94
C ALA A 10 -41.72 -9.10 41.48
N GLY A 11 -40.46 -9.29 41.91
CA GLY A 11 -39.98 -8.92 43.24
C GLY A 11 -38.48 -9.17 43.42
N ARG A 12 -37.72 -8.10 43.68
CA ARG A 12 -36.24 -8.02 43.82
C ARG A 12 -35.69 -8.87 44.97
N GLY A 13 -34.46 -9.38 44.82
CA GLY A 13 -33.63 -9.78 45.97
C GLY A 13 -32.35 -10.53 45.59
N ARG A 14 -31.21 -9.87 45.74
CA ARG A 14 -29.84 -10.45 45.64
C ARG A 14 -29.63 -11.53 46.70
N LEU A 15 -28.93 -12.62 46.38
CA LEU A 15 -27.65 -13.01 47.01
C LEU A 15 -27.16 -14.37 46.49
N CYS A 16 -25.83 -14.44 46.35
CA CYS A 16 -24.99 -15.57 45.97
C CYS A 16 -25.35 -16.89 46.67
N SER A 17 -25.21 -18.01 45.95
CA SER A 17 -24.25 -19.08 46.29
C SER A 17 -24.39 -20.28 45.34
N ASP A 18 -23.24 -20.81 44.97
CA ASP A 18 -22.92 -22.22 44.71
C ASP A 18 -23.65 -22.99 43.59
N ARG A 19 -22.92 -23.19 42.48
CA ARG A 19 -22.52 -24.53 41.97
C ARG A 19 -21.78 -24.39 40.63
N ILE A 20 -20.45 -24.22 40.69
CA ILE A 20 -19.57 -24.83 39.69
C ILE A 20 -18.50 -25.57 40.49
N GLY A 21 -18.70 -26.88 40.63
CA GLY A 21 -17.64 -27.76 41.09
C GLY A 21 -16.52 -27.73 40.07
N GLY A 22 -15.32 -27.35 40.51
CA GLY A 22 -14.10 -27.93 39.94
C GLY A 22 -13.99 -29.40 40.38
N ILE A 23 -12.89 -30.11 40.18
CA ILE A 23 -11.51 -29.71 39.92
C ILE A 23 -10.83 -30.98 39.34
N ASN A 24 -10.02 -30.84 38.29
CA ASN A 24 -8.59 -31.23 38.24
C ASN A 24 -8.11 -31.17 36.78
N MET A 25 -7.30 -30.19 36.39
CA MET A 25 -5.84 -30.18 36.59
C MET A 25 -5.19 -31.51 36.21
N LEU A 26 -4.83 -31.64 34.94
CA LEU A 26 -3.62 -32.35 34.54
C LEU A 26 -2.71 -31.38 33.79
N SER A 27 -1.50 -31.33 34.32
CA SER A 27 -0.45 -30.35 34.09
C SER A 27 0.08 -30.33 32.66
N SER A 28 0.42 -29.11 32.24
CA SER A 28 1.22 -28.68 31.09
C SER A 28 2.68 -29.16 31.10
N SER A 29 2.94 -30.42 31.46
CA SER A 29 4.28 -31.02 31.48
C SER A 29 4.54 -32.07 30.39
N VAL A 30 3.55 -32.43 29.56
CA VAL A 30 3.71 -33.49 28.53
C VAL A 30 4.01 -32.94 27.13
N PHE A 31 3.86 -31.62 26.90
CA PHE A 31 4.15 -31.01 25.59
C PHE A 31 5.57 -30.43 25.43
N ARG A 32 6.42 -30.46 26.47
CA ARG A 32 7.82 -30.00 26.40
C ARG A 32 8.86 -31.09 26.15
N GLN A 33 8.49 -32.37 26.11
CA GLN A 33 9.42 -33.48 25.87
C GLN A 33 9.37 -34.08 24.45
N GLY A 34 8.45 -33.62 23.58
CA GLY A 34 8.34 -34.10 22.19
C GLY A 34 9.16 -33.34 21.14
N MET A 35 9.81 -32.23 21.50
CA MET A 35 10.53 -31.37 20.55
C MET A 35 12.05 -31.32 20.75
N ALA A 36 12.59 -32.07 21.72
CA ALA A 36 14.02 -32.07 22.06
C ALA A 36 14.80 -33.29 21.55
N SER A 37 14.21 -34.18 20.75
CA SER A 37 14.85 -35.44 20.31
C SER A 37 14.92 -35.63 18.79
N ALA A 38 15.08 -34.54 18.03
CA ALA A 38 15.36 -34.59 16.59
C ALA A 38 16.39 -33.54 16.13
N LEU A 39 17.37 -33.21 16.97
CA LEU A 39 18.53 -32.40 16.59
C LEU A 39 19.81 -33.02 17.16
N SER A 40 20.19 -34.15 16.58
CA SER A 40 21.52 -34.71 16.69
C SER A 40 21.77 -35.50 15.41
N LEU A 41 22.53 -34.91 14.48
CA LEU A 41 23.60 -35.57 13.71
C LEU A 41 24.19 -34.63 12.65
N ARG A 42 25.51 -34.45 12.79
CA ARG A 42 26.53 -34.29 11.74
C ARG A 42 26.69 -32.95 11.01
N SER A 43 27.77 -32.30 11.39
CA SER A 43 28.64 -31.49 10.53
C SER A 43 28.87 -32.14 9.15
N VAL A 44 28.50 -31.44 8.08
CA VAL A 44 29.04 -31.68 6.73
C VAL A 44 29.30 -30.32 6.09
N ALA A 45 30.55 -30.14 5.64
CA ALA A 45 31.06 -28.95 4.96
C ALA A 45 30.31 -28.64 3.64
N PRO A 46 30.28 -27.38 3.18
CA PRO A 46 29.65 -27.04 1.91
C PRO A 46 30.59 -27.43 0.75
N MET A 47 30.26 -28.52 0.06
CA MET A 47 30.91 -28.89 -1.20
C MET A 47 30.22 -28.11 -2.34
N ALA A 48 30.88 -27.03 -2.78
CA ALA A 48 30.51 -26.35 -4.02
C ALA A 48 30.73 -27.29 -5.22
N ARG A 49 29.67 -27.63 -5.95
CA ARG A 49 29.77 -28.22 -7.28
C ARG A 49 29.10 -27.29 -8.30
N SER A 50 29.97 -26.64 -9.09
CA SER A 50 29.62 -26.04 -10.38
C SER A 50 29.11 -27.12 -11.32
N LEU A 51 27.90 -26.94 -11.87
CA LEU A 51 27.48 -27.62 -13.09
C LEU A 51 28.00 -26.81 -14.28
N ARG A 52 29.15 -27.24 -14.82
CA ARG A 52 29.56 -26.93 -16.19
C ARG A 52 28.88 -27.93 -17.11
N ILE A 53 28.01 -27.46 -18.00
CA ILE A 53 27.54 -28.25 -19.14
C ILE A 53 28.64 -28.18 -20.20
N ALA A 54 29.32 -29.31 -20.42
CA ALA A 54 30.25 -29.51 -21.52
C ALA A 54 29.47 -29.96 -22.76
N SER A 55 29.56 -29.20 -23.84
CA SER A 55 29.10 -29.60 -25.17
C SER A 55 30.16 -30.49 -25.82
N SER A 56 29.84 -31.77 -26.03
CA SER A 56 30.59 -32.65 -26.93
C SER A 56 29.89 -32.68 -28.28
N ALA A 57 30.47 -32.00 -29.28
CA ALA A 57 30.06 -32.10 -30.67
C ALA A 57 30.58 -33.42 -31.26
N ALA A 58 29.66 -34.29 -31.68
CA ALA A 58 29.95 -35.39 -32.59
C ALA A 58 29.55 -34.96 -34.01
N THR A 59 30.53 -34.95 -34.89
CA THR A 59 30.42 -34.65 -36.32
C THR A 59 29.89 -35.87 -37.08
N ALA A 60 28.77 -35.69 -37.78
CA ALA A 60 28.38 -36.53 -38.90
C ALA A 60 27.76 -35.64 -39.99
N SER A 61 28.48 -35.54 -41.10
CA SER A 61 28.17 -34.79 -42.31
C SER A 61 27.46 -35.67 -43.34
N PHE A 62 26.39 -35.19 -44.00
CA PHE A 62 25.95 -35.57 -45.37
C PHE A 62 24.89 -34.56 -45.89
N PRO A 63 24.61 -34.49 -47.22
CA PRO A 63 24.80 -33.27 -48.02
C PRO A 63 23.52 -32.50 -48.38
N SER A 64 23.71 -31.26 -48.81
CA SER A 64 22.67 -30.37 -49.38
C SER A 64 22.18 -30.83 -50.76
N PRO A 65 20.87 -30.76 -51.03
CA PRO A 65 20.34 -30.51 -52.35
C PRO A 65 19.81 -29.07 -52.48
N ALA A 66 20.31 -28.40 -53.51
CA ALA A 66 19.85 -27.11 -53.98
C ALA A 66 18.41 -27.17 -54.53
N GLY A 67 17.70 -26.06 -54.39
CA GLY A 67 16.63 -25.65 -55.30
C GLY A 67 15.22 -25.86 -54.77
N LEU A 68 14.67 -24.81 -54.15
CA LEU A 68 13.29 -24.32 -54.34
C LEU A 68 13.15 -22.99 -53.59
N ARG A 69 12.87 -21.91 -54.34
CA ARG A 69 12.63 -20.56 -53.80
C ARG A 69 11.20 -20.47 -53.24
N PRO A 70 10.98 -19.82 -52.09
CA PRO A 70 9.72 -19.17 -51.79
C PRO A 70 9.83 -17.66 -52.07
N VAL A 71 8.79 -17.14 -52.73
CA VAL A 71 8.55 -15.73 -53.03
C VAL A 71 8.13 -15.01 -51.74
N ALA A 72 8.82 -13.93 -51.37
CA ALA A 72 8.41 -13.03 -50.29
C ALA A 72 7.61 -11.84 -50.86
N PRO A 73 6.50 -11.41 -50.25
CA PRO A 73 5.81 -10.19 -50.66
C PRO A 73 6.63 -8.96 -50.27
N ALA A 74 6.84 -8.07 -51.24
CA ALA A 74 7.52 -6.80 -51.06
C ALA A 74 6.54 -5.75 -50.54
N PHE A 75 6.61 -5.39 -49.25
CA PHE A 75 6.14 -4.10 -48.72
C PHE A 75 6.76 -3.85 -47.33
N ALA A 76 8.04 -3.46 -47.29
CA ALA A 76 8.69 -2.84 -46.12
C ALA A 76 10.09 -2.33 -46.48
N ARG A 77 10.22 -1.45 -47.47
CA ARG A 77 11.43 -0.62 -47.66
C ARG A 77 11.01 0.74 -48.17
N GLY A 78 10.72 1.64 -47.23
CA GLY A 78 10.36 3.02 -47.55
C GLY A 78 9.82 3.80 -46.36
N MET A 79 10.41 3.68 -45.17
CA MET A 79 10.08 4.60 -44.06
C MET A 79 11.13 4.62 -42.93
N ALA A 80 12.42 4.47 -43.27
CA ALA A 80 13.50 4.50 -42.27
C ALA A 80 14.65 5.46 -42.64
N TYR A 81 14.43 6.43 -43.55
CA TYR A 81 15.51 7.35 -43.96
C TYR A 81 15.11 8.83 -44.11
N ASP A 82 13.97 9.28 -43.59
CA ASP A 82 13.51 10.68 -43.76
C ASP A 82 13.00 11.39 -42.49
N ILE A 83 13.39 10.92 -41.29
CA ILE A 83 13.08 11.60 -40.01
C ILE A 83 14.31 12.30 -39.39
N ALA A 84 15.51 12.11 -39.95
CA ALA A 84 16.75 12.70 -39.41
C ALA A 84 17.15 14.07 -40.02
N LYS A 85 16.29 14.73 -40.81
CA LYS A 85 16.62 16.03 -41.46
C LYS A 85 15.52 17.11 -41.44
N ARG A 86 14.55 17.04 -40.51
CA ARG A 86 13.55 18.12 -40.30
C ARG A 86 13.46 18.61 -38.85
N GLN A 87 14.60 18.77 -38.19
CA GLN A 87 14.73 19.48 -36.91
C GLN A 87 15.72 20.66 -36.99
N GLU A 88 15.71 21.38 -38.11
CA GLU A 88 16.28 22.74 -38.20
C GLU A 88 15.23 23.61 -38.88
N GLY A 89 14.39 24.26 -38.07
CA GLY A 89 13.27 25.07 -38.53
C GLY A 89 12.50 25.59 -37.32
N ALA A 90 13.08 26.60 -36.69
CA ALA A 90 12.46 27.34 -35.60
C ALA A 90 11.06 27.83 -36.02
N LEU A 91 10.04 27.41 -35.27
CA LEU A 91 8.76 28.12 -35.20
C LEU A 91 8.89 29.12 -34.06
N ASP A 92 9.25 30.33 -34.46
CA ASP A 92 9.15 31.54 -33.66
C ASP A 92 7.66 31.85 -33.46
N VAL A 93 7.14 31.54 -32.27
CA VAL A 93 5.80 31.97 -31.84
C VAL A 93 5.98 33.06 -30.80
N GLY A 94 6.19 34.28 -31.29
CA GLY A 94 6.11 35.48 -30.50
C GLY A 94 4.66 35.79 -30.12
N GLY A 95 4.37 35.81 -28.83
CA GLY A 95 3.09 36.28 -28.27
C GLY A 95 3.07 36.08 -26.75
N GLY A 96 3.34 37.14 -26.00
CA GLY A 96 3.76 37.08 -24.60
C GLY A 96 2.70 36.69 -23.57
N MET A 97 3.17 35.94 -22.56
CA MET A 97 2.87 36.13 -21.15
C MET A 97 4.01 35.48 -20.35
N GLY A 98 4.70 36.27 -19.52
CA GLY A 98 5.89 35.85 -18.79
C GLY A 98 5.57 34.83 -17.70
N GLY A 99 6.10 33.62 -17.85
CA GLY A 99 6.22 32.61 -16.80
C GLY A 99 7.54 31.88 -16.99
N THR A 100 8.47 32.02 -16.05
CA THR A 100 9.78 31.36 -16.07
C THR A 100 9.61 29.85 -15.88
N SER A 101 9.67 29.06 -16.96
CA SER A 101 9.77 27.60 -16.87
C SER A 101 11.20 27.21 -16.43
N GLY A 102 11.33 26.81 -15.16
CA GLY A 102 12.60 26.48 -14.50
C GLY A 102 13.21 25.15 -14.96
N VAL A 103 13.70 25.09 -16.20
CA VAL A 103 14.51 23.95 -16.67
C VAL A 103 15.86 23.96 -15.95
N SER A 104 16.13 22.94 -15.12
CA SER A 104 17.45 22.77 -14.52
C SER A 104 18.45 22.36 -15.61
N LYS A 105 19.44 23.20 -15.92
CA LYS A 105 20.56 22.79 -16.77
C LYS A 105 21.27 21.59 -16.14
N ARG A 106 21.59 20.57 -16.95
CA ARG A 106 22.39 19.41 -16.52
C ARG A 106 23.77 19.90 -16.07
N THR A 107 24.14 19.57 -14.84
CA THR A 107 25.43 19.96 -14.23
C THR A 107 26.37 18.75 -14.25
N ASP A 108 27.49 18.86 -14.95
CA ASP A 108 28.54 17.82 -14.98
C ASP A 108 29.43 17.82 -13.72
N ARG A 109 29.04 18.59 -12.69
CA ARG A 109 29.82 18.75 -11.46
C ARG A 109 29.80 17.44 -10.67
N ARG A 110 30.98 16.84 -10.49
CA ARG A 110 31.11 15.59 -9.73
C ARG A 110 31.13 15.87 -8.23
N CYS A 111 30.62 14.91 -7.48
CA CYS A 111 30.71 14.85 -6.03
C CYS A 111 30.90 13.40 -5.59
N THR A 112 31.32 13.22 -4.34
CA THR A 112 31.67 11.89 -3.82
C THR A 112 31.04 11.65 -2.45
N LEU A 113 30.35 10.53 -2.29
CA LEU A 113 29.91 10.02 -0.99
C LEU A 113 31.03 9.14 -0.41
N VAL A 114 31.48 9.46 0.78
CA VAL A 114 32.47 8.68 1.55
C VAL A 114 31.82 8.16 2.82
N LEU A 115 31.86 6.85 3.04
CA LEU A 115 31.34 6.19 4.24
C LEU A 115 32.45 5.99 5.28
N GLU A 116 32.06 5.76 6.53
CA GLU A 116 33.03 5.56 7.64
C GLU A 116 33.93 4.34 7.49
N ASP A 117 33.53 3.35 6.70
CA ASP A 117 34.35 2.17 6.40
C ASP A 117 35.33 2.39 5.25
N GLY A 118 35.42 3.63 4.74
CA GLY A 118 36.28 4.01 3.63
C GLY A 118 35.69 3.76 2.25
N SER A 119 34.45 3.25 2.14
CA SER A 119 33.80 3.07 0.84
C SER A 119 33.49 4.42 0.19
N VAL A 120 33.69 4.47 -1.13
CA VAL A 120 33.57 5.69 -1.94
C VAL A 120 32.60 5.45 -3.09
N TYR A 121 31.63 6.34 -3.25
CA TYR A 121 30.69 6.36 -4.38
C TYR A 121 30.83 7.70 -5.10
N SER A 122 31.08 7.67 -6.40
CA SER A 122 31.12 8.87 -7.23
C SER A 122 29.76 9.09 -7.89
N GLY A 123 29.37 10.36 -7.98
CA GLY A 123 28.14 10.77 -8.66
C GLY A 123 28.24 12.21 -9.13
N GLN A 124 27.09 12.77 -9.47
CA GLN A 124 26.96 14.14 -9.95
C GLN A 124 26.11 14.94 -8.99
N SER A 125 26.53 16.17 -8.72
CA SER A 125 25.75 17.13 -7.94
C SER A 125 24.57 17.62 -8.75
N PHE A 126 23.40 17.70 -8.11
CA PHE A 126 22.24 18.40 -8.62
C PHE A 126 21.61 19.37 -7.61
N GLY A 127 22.01 19.34 -6.33
CA GLY A 127 21.58 20.28 -5.30
C GLY A 127 22.61 21.39 -5.07
N SER A 128 22.72 21.86 -3.82
CA SER A 128 23.77 22.80 -3.42
C SER A 128 25.15 22.17 -3.46
N GLU A 129 26.14 22.96 -3.90
CA GLU A 129 27.53 22.53 -4.04
C GLU A 129 28.32 22.75 -2.74
N ILE A 130 27.84 22.14 -1.65
CA ILE A 130 28.50 22.19 -0.34
C ILE A 130 28.79 20.77 0.18
N SER A 131 29.86 20.62 0.95
CA SER A 131 30.17 19.36 1.60
C SER A 131 29.44 19.24 2.93
N VAL A 132 28.89 18.06 3.21
CA VAL A 132 28.08 17.79 4.41
C VAL A 132 28.37 16.42 4.98
N SER A 133 28.13 16.23 6.28
CA SER A 133 28.31 14.96 6.99
C SER A 133 27.08 14.60 7.81
N GLY A 134 26.82 13.32 8.00
CA GLY A 134 25.70 12.84 8.81
C GLY A 134 25.57 11.32 8.77
N GLU A 135 24.41 10.83 9.20
CA GLU A 135 24.10 9.40 9.12
C GLU A 135 23.46 9.05 7.78
N VAL A 136 24.03 8.10 7.05
CA VAL A 136 23.50 7.61 5.78
C VAL A 136 22.42 6.57 6.04
N VAL A 137 21.22 6.88 5.56
CA VAL A 137 20.02 6.06 5.72
C VAL A 137 19.36 5.84 4.36
N PHE A 138 18.51 4.83 4.23
CA PHE A 138 17.71 4.63 3.03
C PHE A 138 16.22 4.58 3.38
N ASN A 139 15.36 4.98 2.44
CA ASN A 139 13.90 4.86 2.56
C ASN A 139 13.33 4.16 1.30
N THR A 140 12.37 3.25 1.52
CA THR A 140 11.76 2.43 0.45
C THR A 140 10.49 3.01 -0.19
N GLY A 141 10.09 4.22 0.20
CA GLY A 141 9.00 4.97 -0.42
C GLY A 141 9.29 5.28 -1.89
N MET A 142 8.29 5.08 -2.75
CA MET A 142 8.41 5.27 -4.20
C MET A 142 7.93 6.66 -4.66
N VAL A 143 6.96 7.22 -3.93
CA VAL A 143 6.43 8.57 -4.13
C VAL A 143 6.64 9.39 -2.86
N GLY A 144 6.35 10.68 -2.91
CA GLY A 144 6.36 11.55 -1.74
C GLY A 144 7.74 12.02 -1.31
N TYR A 145 8.63 12.34 -2.26
CA TYR A 145 9.96 12.84 -1.92
C TYR A 145 9.93 14.24 -1.30
N VAL A 146 8.89 15.07 -1.53
CA VAL A 146 8.82 16.43 -0.95
C VAL A 146 8.51 16.35 0.55
N GLU A 147 7.55 15.49 0.88
CA GLU A 147 7.09 15.14 2.21
C GLU A 147 8.23 14.48 2.99
N ASN A 148 8.90 13.49 2.39
CA ASN A 148 10.07 12.85 2.99
C ASN A 148 11.20 13.86 3.26
N LEU A 149 11.52 14.75 2.32
CA LEU A 149 12.61 15.73 2.51
C LEU A 149 12.28 16.75 3.62
N THR A 150 11.00 17.00 3.90
CA THR A 150 10.53 17.93 4.93
C THR A 150 10.17 17.25 6.26
N ASP A 151 10.30 15.93 6.38
CA ASP A 151 10.08 15.19 7.65
C ASP A 151 11.20 15.49 8.67
N PRO A 152 10.89 16.08 9.84
CA PRO A 152 11.87 16.38 10.90
C PRO A 152 12.70 15.19 11.36
N SER A 153 12.18 13.97 11.21
CA SER A 153 12.83 12.73 11.64
C SER A 153 14.13 12.42 10.86
N TYR A 154 14.34 13.05 9.69
CA TYR A 154 15.58 12.95 8.92
C TYR A 154 16.65 13.99 9.27
N ARG A 155 16.43 14.82 10.31
CA ARG A 155 17.42 15.82 10.72
C ARG A 155 18.79 15.17 10.95
N GLY A 156 19.82 15.69 10.28
CA GLY A 156 21.20 15.18 10.36
C GLY A 156 21.51 13.96 9.49
N GLN A 157 20.55 13.50 8.66
CA GLN A 157 20.68 12.27 7.86
C GLN A 157 20.87 12.57 6.36
N LEU A 158 21.66 11.73 5.69
CA LEU A 158 21.85 11.69 4.24
C LEU A 158 20.90 10.62 3.69
N LEU A 159 19.83 11.06 3.02
CA LEU A 159 18.74 10.20 2.58
C LEU A 159 19.04 9.56 1.23
N VAL A 160 19.18 8.24 1.20
CA VAL A 160 19.28 7.43 0.00
C VAL A 160 17.89 6.98 -0.42
N SER A 161 17.43 7.43 -1.59
CA SER A 161 16.21 6.88 -2.19
C SER A 161 16.50 5.51 -2.79
N THR A 162 15.71 4.50 -2.44
CA THR A 162 15.74 3.23 -3.17
C THR A 162 14.98 3.30 -4.48
N TYR A 163 14.01 4.20 -4.59
CA TYR A 163 13.34 4.45 -5.86
C TYR A 163 14.31 5.15 -6.81
N PRO A 164 14.54 4.61 -8.02
CA PRO A 164 15.67 5.04 -8.84
C PRO A 164 15.47 6.42 -9.47
N LEU A 165 14.22 6.83 -9.76
CA LEU A 165 13.90 8.03 -10.52
C LEU A 165 13.35 9.13 -9.60
N LEU A 166 14.09 10.20 -9.36
CA LEU A 166 13.64 11.32 -8.51
C LEU A 166 13.42 12.60 -9.30
N GLY A 167 12.44 13.40 -8.88
CA GLY A 167 12.17 14.73 -9.44
C GLY A 167 11.12 14.77 -10.57
N ASN A 168 10.49 13.63 -10.90
CA ASN A 168 9.54 13.50 -12.02
C ASN A 168 8.41 14.54 -11.97
N TYR A 169 7.85 14.80 -10.79
CA TYR A 169 6.73 15.72 -10.59
C TYR A 169 7.14 17.09 -10.02
N GLY A 170 8.44 17.39 -9.98
CA GLY A 170 8.97 18.65 -9.48
C GLY A 170 8.69 18.86 -7.99
N VAL A 171 8.60 20.12 -7.57
CA VAL A 171 8.19 20.52 -6.22
C VAL A 171 6.92 21.37 -6.35
N PRO A 172 5.84 21.04 -5.63
CA PRO A 172 4.59 21.75 -5.77
C PRO A 172 4.70 23.20 -5.29
N VAL A 173 3.78 24.05 -5.75
CA VAL A 173 3.55 25.34 -5.08
C VAL A 173 2.88 25.03 -3.74
N SER A 174 3.45 25.53 -2.65
CA SER A 174 3.00 25.25 -1.28
C SER A 174 2.48 26.52 -0.61
N PRO A 175 1.25 26.97 -0.91
CA PRO A 175 0.61 28.04 -0.16
C PRO A 175 0.34 27.61 1.29
N GLU A 176 0.18 28.58 2.18
CA GLU A 176 -0.31 28.30 3.53
C GLU A 176 -1.77 27.83 3.46
N ASP A 177 -2.09 26.77 4.21
CA ASP A 177 -3.44 26.28 4.42
C ASP A 177 -4.20 27.12 5.47
N GLU A 178 -5.44 26.74 5.78
CA GLU A 178 -6.28 27.44 6.78
C GLU A 178 -5.69 27.47 8.19
N LEU A 179 -4.68 26.63 8.47
CA LEU A 179 -3.96 26.57 9.74
C LEU A 179 -2.65 27.39 9.70
N GLY A 180 -2.35 28.06 8.58
CA GLY A 180 -1.09 28.77 8.36
C GLY A 180 0.10 27.85 8.13
N LEU A 181 -0.15 26.60 7.70
CA LEU A 181 0.91 25.61 7.44
C LEU A 181 1.10 25.42 5.93
N PRO A 182 2.33 25.29 5.42
CA PRO A 182 2.57 25.08 3.99
C PRO A 182 1.97 23.76 3.49
N ALA A 183 1.12 23.82 2.47
CA ALA A 183 0.50 22.66 1.86
C ALA A 183 1.55 21.74 1.20
N GLY A 184 1.39 20.42 1.36
CA GLY A 184 2.30 19.42 0.79
C GLY A 184 3.70 19.38 1.44
N MET A 185 3.89 20.07 2.57
CA MET A 185 5.12 20.01 3.37
C MET A 185 4.81 19.57 4.79
N GLU A 186 5.77 18.85 5.37
CA GLU A 186 5.65 18.27 6.71
C GLU A 186 6.41 19.05 7.78
N SER A 187 7.17 20.08 7.39
CA SER A 187 7.72 21.11 8.28
C SER A 187 8.03 22.39 7.49
N GLU A 188 8.54 23.42 8.17
CA GLU A 188 8.88 24.72 7.57
C GLU A 188 10.05 24.71 6.57
N ARG A 189 10.82 23.62 6.50
CA ARG A 189 12.04 23.53 5.67
C ARG A 189 12.39 22.10 5.29
N ILE A 190 13.37 21.95 4.38
CA ILE A 190 14.02 20.65 4.16
C ILE A 190 14.81 20.27 5.42
N GLN A 191 14.58 19.06 5.92
CA GLN A 191 15.16 18.55 7.16
C GLN A 191 16.33 17.60 6.90
N THR A 192 16.29 16.88 5.78
CA THR A 192 17.40 16.01 5.34
C THR A 192 18.66 16.82 5.09
N THR A 193 19.81 16.28 5.48
CA THR A 193 21.12 16.92 5.24
C THR A 193 21.56 16.80 3.79
N ALA A 194 21.21 15.71 3.11
CA ALA A 194 21.40 15.56 1.68
C ALA A 194 20.45 14.50 1.12
N VAL A 195 20.25 14.52 -0.21
CA VAL A 195 19.51 13.48 -0.94
C VAL A 195 20.41 12.77 -1.95
N ILE A 196 20.31 11.45 -2.02
CA ILE A 196 21.09 10.59 -2.91
C ILE A 196 20.12 9.71 -3.70
N CYS A 197 20.19 9.77 -5.03
CA CYS A 197 19.37 8.95 -5.92
C CYS A 197 20.19 8.29 -7.03
N GLN A 198 19.56 7.36 -7.75
CA GLN A 198 20.21 6.72 -8.90
C GLN A 198 20.15 7.63 -10.12
N ASP A 199 18.98 8.19 -10.41
CA ASP A 199 18.78 9.11 -11.52
C ASP A 199 17.90 10.29 -11.11
N TYR A 200 18.10 11.42 -11.80
CA TYR A 200 17.43 12.68 -11.51
C TYR A 200 16.77 13.24 -12.78
N SER A 201 15.45 13.45 -12.70
CA SER A 201 14.65 14.06 -13.73
C SER A 201 14.84 15.59 -13.75
N HIS A 202 15.64 16.06 -14.71
CA HIS A 202 15.94 17.49 -14.89
C HIS A 202 14.74 18.33 -15.34
N VAL A 203 13.77 17.70 -16.00
CA VAL A 203 12.55 18.33 -16.52
C VAL A 203 11.36 17.69 -15.82
N PRO A 204 10.80 18.31 -14.78
CA PRO A 204 9.58 17.81 -14.16
C PRO A 204 8.37 18.03 -15.07
N SER A 205 7.37 17.16 -14.98
CA SER A 205 6.10 17.30 -15.70
C SER A 205 4.93 16.96 -14.77
N HIS A 206 4.37 17.98 -14.14
CA HIS A 206 3.22 17.87 -13.25
C HIS A 206 2.49 19.21 -13.20
N TRP A 207 1.16 19.20 -13.19
CA TRP A 207 0.34 20.42 -13.29
C TRP A 207 0.59 21.40 -12.13
N ASN A 208 0.88 20.87 -10.94
CA ASN A 208 1.17 21.66 -9.74
C ASN A 208 2.68 21.97 -9.54
N SER A 209 3.57 21.57 -10.46
CA SER A 209 5.01 21.78 -10.28
C SER A 209 5.37 23.27 -10.36
N GLY A 210 5.73 23.86 -9.22
CA GLY A 210 6.18 25.26 -9.16
C GLY A 210 7.67 25.44 -9.48
N LYS A 211 8.49 24.44 -9.21
CA LYS A 211 9.94 24.45 -9.50
C LYS A 211 10.51 23.03 -9.60
N SER A 212 11.74 22.92 -10.12
CA SER A 212 12.47 21.65 -10.12
C SER A 212 13.00 21.30 -8.72
N LEU A 213 13.19 20.00 -8.45
CA LEU A 213 13.82 19.54 -7.22
C LEU A 213 15.24 20.11 -7.03
N SER A 214 16.04 20.20 -8.11
CA SER A 214 17.36 20.84 -8.08
C SER A 214 17.31 22.28 -7.58
N GLN A 215 16.38 23.07 -8.13
CA GLN A 215 16.23 24.46 -7.74
C GLN A 215 15.85 24.59 -6.25
N TRP A 216 14.90 23.79 -5.79
CA TRP A 216 14.46 23.81 -4.39
C TRP A 216 15.57 23.42 -3.41
N LEU A 217 16.36 22.39 -3.73
CA LEU A 217 17.52 21.98 -2.94
C LEU A 217 18.56 23.11 -2.85
N LYS A 218 18.84 23.78 -3.98
CA LYS A 218 19.78 24.91 -4.04
C LYS A 218 19.35 26.09 -3.18
N GLU A 219 18.07 26.46 -3.26
CA GLU A 219 17.47 27.53 -2.45
C GLU A 219 17.55 27.26 -0.95
N ASN A 220 17.55 25.98 -0.54
CA ASN A 220 17.58 25.56 0.86
C ASN A 220 18.98 25.13 1.35
N ASN A 221 20.03 25.33 0.54
CA ASN A 221 21.39 24.91 0.88
C ASN A 221 21.54 23.40 1.16
N VAL A 222 20.83 22.55 0.40
CA VAL A 222 20.85 21.09 0.57
C VAL A 222 21.54 20.42 -0.62
N PRO A 223 22.62 19.65 -0.40
CA PRO A 223 23.24 18.85 -1.46
C PRO A 223 22.32 17.73 -1.98
N GLY A 224 22.38 17.54 -3.29
CA GLY A 224 21.74 16.42 -3.99
C GLY A 224 22.77 15.72 -4.85
N MET A 225 22.81 14.38 -4.79
CA MET A 225 23.73 13.53 -5.57
C MET A 225 22.95 12.49 -6.37
N TYR A 226 23.21 12.40 -7.68
CA TYR A 226 22.64 11.37 -8.56
C TYR A 226 23.73 10.59 -9.30
N GLY A 227 23.36 9.50 -9.99
CA GLY A 227 24.30 8.62 -10.69
C GLY A 227 24.95 7.58 -9.78
N VAL A 228 24.37 7.31 -8.60
CA VAL A 228 24.86 6.34 -7.62
C VAL A 228 24.03 5.06 -7.71
N ASP A 229 24.68 3.89 -7.63
CA ASP A 229 23.96 2.62 -7.44
C ASP A 229 23.37 2.57 -6.01
N THR A 230 22.17 3.12 -5.85
CA THR A 230 21.46 3.18 -4.57
C THR A 230 21.06 1.80 -4.08
N ARG A 231 20.91 0.81 -4.97
CA ARG A 231 20.66 -0.59 -4.58
C ARG A 231 21.89 -1.22 -3.92
N ALA A 232 23.08 -1.04 -4.50
CA ALA A 232 24.32 -1.51 -3.89
C ALA A 232 24.58 -0.83 -2.54
N LEU A 233 24.37 0.48 -2.47
CA LEU A 233 24.48 1.24 -1.22
C LEU A 233 23.48 0.76 -0.16
N THR A 234 22.21 0.57 -0.52
CA THR A 234 21.17 0.05 0.38
C THR A 234 21.51 -1.34 0.90
N LYS A 235 22.00 -2.25 0.05
CA LYS A 235 22.46 -3.57 0.48
C LYS A 235 23.60 -3.47 1.49
N LYS A 236 24.52 -2.53 1.29
CA LYS A 236 25.64 -2.29 2.21
C LYS A 236 25.14 -1.80 3.57
N LEU A 237 24.27 -0.79 3.59
CA LEU A 237 23.64 -0.28 4.82
C LEU A 237 22.84 -1.37 5.54
N ARG A 238 22.12 -2.24 4.82
CA ARG A 238 21.42 -3.37 5.42
C ARG A 238 22.36 -4.39 6.09
N VAL A 239 23.53 -4.63 5.51
CA VAL A 239 24.53 -5.57 6.03
C VAL A 239 25.33 -5.00 7.21
N HIS A 240 25.70 -3.72 7.17
CA HIS A 240 26.57 -3.11 8.17
C HIS A 240 25.84 -2.22 9.18
N GLY A 241 24.57 -1.90 8.90
CA GLY A 241 23.79 -0.91 9.61
C GLY A 241 23.85 0.47 8.95
N SER A 242 23.07 1.41 9.48
CA SER A 242 23.22 2.83 9.15
C SER A 242 24.65 3.28 9.51
N MET A 243 25.29 4.03 8.62
CA MET A 243 26.70 4.38 8.72
C MET A 243 26.87 5.89 8.73
N LYS A 244 27.91 6.42 9.38
CA LYS A 244 28.29 7.81 9.13
C LYS A 244 28.80 7.94 7.69
N GLY A 245 28.45 9.03 7.05
CA GLY A 245 28.94 9.37 5.73
C GLY A 245 29.03 10.86 5.52
N LYS A 246 29.70 11.23 4.43
CA LYS A 246 29.83 12.61 3.99
C LYS A 246 29.77 12.71 2.48
N ILE A 247 29.10 13.75 1.99
CA ILE A 247 29.22 14.16 0.59
C ILE A 247 30.33 15.21 0.54
N VAL A 248 31.32 14.97 -0.30
CA VAL A 248 32.46 15.85 -0.53
C VAL A 248 32.34 16.47 -1.92
N MET A 249 32.29 17.80 -1.92
CA MET A 249 32.41 18.65 -3.10
C MET A 249 33.90 19.03 -3.25
N ASP A 250 34.27 20.27 -2.92
CA ASP A 250 35.66 20.74 -2.95
C ASP A 250 36.37 20.65 -1.59
N GLU A 251 35.69 21.09 -0.52
CA GLU A 251 36.25 21.07 0.84
C GLU A 251 35.86 19.81 1.58
N ASP A 252 36.81 19.16 2.26
CA ASP A 252 36.49 17.98 3.06
C ASP A 252 35.89 18.37 4.43
N VAL A 253 34.97 17.54 4.92
CA VAL A 253 34.33 17.70 6.24
C VAL A 253 34.57 16.47 7.11
N PRO A 254 34.65 16.62 8.45
CA PRO A 254 34.79 15.48 9.34
C PRO A 254 33.52 14.62 9.34
N LEU A 255 33.66 13.30 9.46
CA LEU A 255 32.52 12.42 9.70
C LEU A 255 31.94 12.69 11.09
N ARG A 256 30.63 12.93 11.16
CA ARG A 256 29.91 13.21 12.42
C ARG A 256 28.76 12.24 12.59
N ASP A 257 28.54 11.81 13.83
CA ASP A 257 27.32 11.10 14.22
C ASP A 257 26.31 12.12 14.77
N PRO A 258 25.22 12.41 14.05
CA PRO A 258 24.21 13.36 14.51
C PRO A 258 23.48 12.86 15.78
N ASN A 259 23.46 11.56 16.04
CA ASN A 259 22.74 10.98 17.18
C ASN A 259 23.39 11.28 18.55
N GLN A 260 24.60 11.83 18.57
CA GLN A 260 25.25 12.32 19.79
C GLN A 260 24.68 13.68 20.26
N LEU A 261 23.82 14.30 19.45
CA LEU A 261 23.17 15.57 19.74
C LEU A 261 21.70 15.35 20.10
N ASN A 262 21.13 16.28 20.87
CA ASN A 262 19.68 16.34 21.06
C ASN A 262 19.04 16.96 19.81
N LEU A 263 18.80 16.14 18.79
CA LEU A 263 18.21 16.59 17.52
C LEU A 263 16.79 17.12 17.69
N VAL A 264 16.06 16.64 18.70
CA VAL A 264 14.71 17.13 19.03
C VAL A 264 14.73 18.62 19.38
N ALA A 265 15.74 19.08 20.12
CA ALA A 265 15.90 20.49 20.46
C ALA A 265 16.17 21.39 19.23
N GLU A 266 16.67 20.82 18.12
CA GLU A 266 16.91 21.58 16.88
C GLU A 266 15.65 21.75 16.00
N VAL A 267 14.65 20.89 16.19
CA VAL A 267 13.45 20.84 15.33
C VAL A 267 12.16 21.19 16.05
N SER A 268 12.11 21.07 17.37
CA SER A 268 10.96 21.48 18.19
C SER A 268 10.68 22.98 18.03
N THR A 269 9.40 23.34 18.04
CA THR A 269 8.96 24.73 18.21
C THR A 269 9.61 25.36 19.45
N SER A 270 9.94 26.64 19.34
CA SER A 270 10.49 27.45 20.43
C SER A 270 9.41 28.10 21.29
N VAL A 271 8.19 28.22 20.77
CA VAL A 271 7.05 28.87 21.44
C VAL A 271 5.77 28.04 21.28
N PRO A 272 4.89 28.01 22.30
CA PRO A 272 3.58 27.39 22.17
C PRO A 272 2.76 28.00 21.03
N ARG A 273 2.11 27.16 20.22
CA ARG A 273 1.18 27.57 19.17
C ARG A 273 -0.15 26.82 19.32
N THR A 274 -1.27 27.50 19.08
CA THR A 274 -2.60 26.90 19.18
C THR A 274 -3.29 26.88 17.82
N TYR A 275 -3.90 25.74 17.49
CA TYR A 275 -4.63 25.49 16.27
C TYR A 275 -6.04 24.98 16.57
N GLY A 276 -7.01 25.34 15.74
CA GLY A 276 -8.42 24.97 15.94
C GLY A 276 -9.08 25.65 17.14
N SER A 277 -10.39 25.45 17.28
CA SER A 277 -11.23 26.13 18.26
C SER A 277 -12.24 25.20 18.96
N GLY A 278 -12.02 23.90 18.90
CA GLY A 278 -12.91 22.89 19.47
C GLY A 278 -12.95 22.87 21.00
N ASP A 279 -14.00 22.26 21.55
CA ASP A 279 -14.19 22.14 23.00
C ASP A 279 -13.20 21.17 23.65
N ILE A 280 -12.81 20.09 22.95
CA ILE A 280 -11.78 19.17 23.43
C ILE A 280 -10.41 19.82 23.25
N HIS A 281 -9.64 19.95 24.34
CA HIS A 281 -8.29 20.52 24.30
C HIS A 281 -7.23 19.41 24.37
N ILE A 282 -6.45 19.29 23.31
CA ILE A 282 -5.28 18.39 23.25
C ILE A 282 -4.00 19.22 23.41
N LEU A 283 -3.13 18.79 24.31
CA LEU A 283 -1.77 19.32 24.43
C LEU A 283 -0.82 18.39 23.65
N ALA A 284 -0.10 18.92 22.67
CA ALA A 284 0.87 18.17 21.87
C ALA A 284 2.30 18.60 22.19
N VAL A 285 3.13 17.67 22.66
CA VAL A 285 4.56 17.89 22.87
C VAL A 285 5.28 17.70 21.54
N ASP A 286 5.85 18.79 21.03
CA ASP A 286 6.57 18.83 19.76
C ASP A 286 7.99 18.30 19.93
N CYS A 287 8.20 17.08 19.46
CA CYS A 287 9.53 16.47 19.38
C CYS A 287 10.12 16.54 17.96
N GLY A 288 9.57 17.35 17.06
CA GLY A 288 9.75 17.29 15.61
C GLY A 288 8.46 16.92 14.89
N ILE A 289 7.34 17.53 15.30
CA ILE A 289 6.00 17.21 14.83
C ILE A 289 5.86 17.45 13.33
N LYS A 290 5.39 16.43 12.62
CA LYS A 290 4.96 16.57 11.24
C LYS A 290 3.67 17.37 11.14
N TYR A 291 3.59 18.27 10.16
CA TYR A 291 2.39 19.11 9.97
C TYR A 291 1.13 18.30 9.72
N ASN A 292 1.19 17.12 9.07
CA ASN A 292 -0.02 16.34 8.87
C ASN A 292 -0.59 15.73 10.18
N ILE A 293 0.19 15.63 11.26
CA ILE A 293 -0.33 15.31 12.60
C ILE A 293 -1.25 16.45 13.09
N ILE A 294 -0.82 17.70 12.94
CA ILE A 294 -1.59 18.88 13.33
C ILE A 294 -2.90 18.92 12.54
N ARG A 295 -2.82 18.75 11.21
CA ARG A 295 -3.99 18.69 10.33
C ARG A 295 -4.95 17.57 10.73
N SER A 296 -4.43 16.36 10.94
CA SER A 296 -5.23 15.17 11.28
C SER A 296 -5.97 15.32 12.61
N LEU A 297 -5.35 15.93 13.61
CA LEU A 297 -5.98 16.20 14.91
C LEU A 297 -7.02 17.31 14.81
N VAL A 298 -6.66 18.46 14.24
CA VAL A 298 -7.55 19.64 14.16
C VAL A 298 -8.80 19.34 13.30
N ALA A 299 -8.65 18.54 12.24
CA ALA A 299 -9.77 18.07 11.42
C ALA A 299 -10.84 17.29 12.20
N LYS A 300 -10.55 16.83 13.44
CA LYS A 300 -11.53 16.19 14.33
C LYS A 300 -12.34 17.18 15.18
N GLY A 301 -12.21 18.48 14.91
CA GLY A 301 -12.96 19.55 15.58
C GLY A 301 -12.50 19.79 17.02
N ILE A 302 -11.18 19.80 17.24
CA ILE A 302 -10.56 19.98 18.57
C ILE A 302 -9.74 21.27 18.63
N LYS A 303 -9.37 21.70 19.84
CA LYS A 303 -8.35 22.72 20.07
C LYS A 303 -7.03 22.01 20.35
N LEU A 304 -6.00 22.28 19.56
CA LEU A 304 -4.66 21.71 19.70
C LEU A 304 -3.69 22.79 20.16
N THR A 305 -2.99 22.59 21.26
CA THR A 305 -1.86 23.45 21.66
C THR A 305 -0.57 22.65 21.52
N VAL A 306 0.28 23.04 20.58
CA VAL A 306 1.61 22.47 20.34
C VAL A 306 2.61 23.22 21.19
N VAL A 307 3.40 22.51 22.01
CA VAL A 307 4.36 23.08 22.96
C VAL A 307 5.77 22.50 22.74
N PRO A 308 6.83 23.22 23.14
CA PRO A 308 8.20 22.73 23.02
C PRO A 308 8.42 21.35 23.68
N TRP A 309 9.39 20.59 23.17
CA TRP A 309 9.72 19.24 23.65
C TRP A 309 9.94 19.14 25.17
N ASN A 310 10.47 20.20 25.78
CA ASN A 310 10.78 20.28 27.21
C ASN A 310 9.74 21.07 28.03
N TRP A 311 8.56 21.33 27.47
CA TRP A 311 7.53 22.10 28.15
C TRP A 311 7.04 21.42 29.44
N ASP A 312 6.86 22.21 30.50
CA ASP A 312 6.30 21.72 31.76
C ASP A 312 4.78 21.54 31.64
N ILE A 313 4.39 20.34 31.18
CA ILE A 313 2.99 19.97 30.93
C ILE A 313 2.09 20.04 32.17
N LYS A 314 2.67 20.12 33.39
CA LYS A 314 1.91 20.15 34.65
C LYS A 314 1.16 21.46 34.87
N LYS A 315 1.58 22.52 34.15
CA LYS A 315 1.02 23.87 34.24
C LYS A 315 -0.19 24.08 33.34
N GLU A 316 -0.47 23.12 32.47
CA GLU A 316 -1.54 23.20 31.47
C GLU A 316 -2.74 22.34 31.89
N ARG A 317 -3.93 22.77 31.52
CA ARG A 317 -5.14 21.95 31.61
C ARG A 317 -5.48 21.45 30.20
N TYR A 318 -5.66 20.14 30.03
CA TYR A 318 -5.99 19.51 28.76
C TYR A 318 -6.82 18.24 28.99
N ASP A 319 -7.52 17.82 27.94
CA ASP A 319 -8.39 16.64 27.91
C ASP A 319 -7.69 15.41 27.30
N GLY A 320 -6.52 15.61 26.67
CA GLY A 320 -5.65 14.56 26.14
C GLY A 320 -4.22 15.07 25.91
N LEU A 321 -3.24 14.18 26.09
CA LEU A 321 -1.82 14.46 25.87
C LEU A 321 -1.34 13.70 24.63
N PHE A 322 -0.70 14.41 23.71
CA PHE A 322 -0.15 13.86 22.49
C PHE A 322 1.37 14.05 22.44
N ILE A 323 2.12 13.04 22.00
CA ILE A 323 3.57 13.11 21.85
C ILE A 323 3.92 12.78 20.40
N SER A 324 4.54 13.73 19.70
CA SER A 324 4.80 13.62 18.28
C SER A 324 5.96 12.68 17.93
N ASN A 325 6.12 12.46 16.62
CA ASN A 325 7.35 11.94 16.04
C ASN A 325 8.54 12.89 16.27
N GLY A 326 9.74 12.44 15.90
CA GLY A 326 10.95 13.25 15.99
C GLY A 326 12.22 12.49 15.61
N PRO A 327 13.34 13.22 15.43
CA PRO A 327 14.65 12.66 15.12
C PRO A 327 15.42 12.18 16.37
N GLY A 328 16.46 11.40 16.14
CA GLY A 328 17.52 11.14 17.12
C GLY A 328 17.23 10.02 18.12
N ASP A 329 18.10 9.94 19.11
CA ASP A 329 18.03 8.94 20.18
C ASP A 329 17.05 9.39 21.27
N PRO A 330 16.01 8.61 21.62
CA PRO A 330 15.11 8.92 22.73
C PRO A 330 15.83 9.06 24.09
N ALA A 331 17.06 8.56 24.23
CA ALA A 331 17.94 8.78 25.38
C ALA A 331 18.27 10.26 25.63
N MET A 332 18.23 11.10 24.58
CA MET A 332 18.59 12.51 24.67
C MET A 332 17.46 13.41 25.21
N CYS A 333 16.26 12.85 25.42
CA CYS A 333 15.05 13.59 25.81
C CYS A 333 14.61 13.33 27.26
N GLU A 334 15.56 13.29 28.22
CA GLU A 334 15.26 12.97 29.63
C GLU A 334 14.23 13.91 30.28
N GLU A 335 14.22 15.20 29.92
CA GLU A 335 13.27 16.17 30.46
C GLU A 335 11.82 15.83 30.05
N THR A 336 11.61 15.48 28.78
CA THR A 336 10.31 14.99 28.29
C THR A 336 9.92 13.69 28.99
N VAL A 337 10.85 12.74 29.14
CA VAL A 337 10.59 11.47 29.85
C VAL A 337 10.18 11.72 31.30
N ALA A 338 10.81 12.68 31.99
CA ALA A 338 10.46 13.04 33.36
C ALA A 338 9.04 13.63 33.45
N ASN A 339 8.63 14.44 32.48
CA ASN A 339 7.26 14.95 32.38
C ASN A 339 6.25 13.84 32.09
N LEU A 340 6.58 12.90 31.21
CA LEU A 340 5.73 11.76 30.89
C LEU A 340 5.56 10.78 32.06
N ARG A 341 6.59 10.58 32.89
CA ARG A 341 6.45 9.78 34.12
C ARG A 341 5.34 10.32 35.03
N TRP A 342 5.27 11.64 35.18
CA TRP A 342 4.18 12.28 35.92
C TRP A 342 2.82 12.13 35.21
N ALA A 343 2.78 12.24 33.88
CA ALA A 343 1.55 12.06 33.11
C ALA A 343 0.96 10.65 33.23
N LEU A 344 1.81 9.62 33.28
CA LEU A 344 1.39 8.22 33.44
C LEU A 344 0.68 7.94 34.78
N GLU A 345 0.92 8.77 35.80
CA GLU A 345 0.21 8.69 37.08
C GLU A 345 -1.24 9.21 36.98
N GLN A 346 -1.55 10.04 35.98
CA GLN A 346 -2.88 10.61 35.75
C GLN A 346 -3.79 9.63 34.98
N ASP A 347 -5.05 10.02 34.75
CA ASP A 347 -6.03 9.27 33.94
C ASP A 347 -6.32 9.93 32.58
N VAL A 348 -5.61 11.02 32.25
CA VAL A 348 -5.75 11.74 30.98
C VAL A 348 -5.27 10.86 29.82
N PRO A 349 -6.05 10.65 28.75
CA PRO A 349 -5.63 9.87 27.60
C PRO A 349 -4.30 10.33 27.00
N ILE A 350 -3.44 9.37 26.67
CA ILE A 350 -2.10 9.63 26.10
C ILE A 350 -1.97 8.88 24.77
N PHE A 351 -1.54 9.61 23.73
CA PHE A 351 -1.20 9.02 22.43
C PHE A 351 0.18 9.46 21.96
N GLY A 352 1.09 8.50 21.73
CA GLY A 352 2.44 8.74 21.22
C GLY A 352 2.64 8.16 19.81
N ILE A 353 3.33 8.90 18.94
CA ILE A 353 3.67 8.48 17.57
C ILE A 353 5.20 8.45 17.38
N CYS A 354 5.73 7.36 16.82
CA CYS A 354 7.15 7.19 16.49
C CYS A 354 8.08 7.43 17.69
N LEU A 355 8.77 8.57 17.77
CA LEU A 355 9.54 8.96 18.95
C LEU A 355 8.66 9.01 20.21
N GLY A 356 7.39 9.42 20.08
CA GLY A 356 6.42 9.38 21.18
C GLY A 356 6.16 7.97 21.74
N ASN A 357 6.19 6.91 20.93
CA ASN A 357 6.15 5.53 21.42
C ASN A 357 7.37 5.22 22.29
N GLN A 358 8.55 5.62 21.83
CA GLN A 358 9.81 5.39 22.52
C GLN A 358 9.88 6.17 23.84
N LEU A 359 9.50 7.44 23.84
CA LEU A 359 9.50 8.28 25.05
C LEU A 359 8.48 7.79 26.07
N LEU A 360 7.28 7.39 25.63
CA LEU A 360 6.26 6.81 26.50
C LEU A 360 6.74 5.47 27.10
N ALA A 361 7.37 4.61 26.31
CA ALA A 361 7.95 3.36 26.78
C ALA A 361 9.05 3.61 27.83
N ARG A 362 9.96 4.57 27.58
CA ARG A 362 11.01 4.95 28.55
C ARG A 362 10.43 5.53 29.84
N ALA A 363 9.34 6.31 29.74
CA ALA A 363 8.62 6.81 30.91
C ALA A 363 7.98 5.67 31.72
N ALA A 364 7.45 4.65 31.04
CA ALA A 364 6.95 3.43 31.66
C ALA A 364 8.04 2.50 32.23
N GLY A 365 9.34 2.81 32.02
CA GLY A 365 10.47 2.05 32.54
C GLY A 365 11.12 1.07 31.54
N CYS A 366 10.67 1.08 30.28
CA CYS A 366 11.21 0.21 29.23
C CYS A 366 12.53 0.76 28.68
N LYS A 367 13.32 -0.12 28.06
CA LYS A 367 14.55 0.24 27.34
C LYS A 367 14.25 0.54 25.87
N THR A 368 15.11 1.34 25.27
CA THR A 368 15.16 1.58 23.82
C THR A 368 16.54 1.22 23.31
N TYR A 369 16.63 0.82 22.05
CA TYR A 369 17.90 0.44 21.41
C TYR A 369 17.94 0.90 19.96
N LYS A 370 19.15 1.13 19.45
CA LYS A 370 19.36 1.49 18.04
C LYS A 370 19.17 0.25 17.17
N LEU A 371 18.26 0.35 16.20
CA LEU A 371 18.11 -0.65 15.15
C LEU A 371 19.32 -0.62 14.24
N LYS A 372 19.62 -1.77 13.64
CA LYS A 372 20.77 -1.91 12.72
C LYS A 372 20.72 -0.87 11.61
N PHE A 373 19.60 -0.79 10.88
CA PHE A 373 19.41 0.14 9.76
C PHE A 373 18.05 0.87 9.80
N GLY A 374 17.29 0.71 10.90
CA GLY A 374 15.95 1.29 11.10
C GLY A 374 14.86 0.69 10.21
N ASN A 375 13.61 1.07 10.49
CA ASN A 375 12.48 0.83 9.59
C ASN A 375 12.10 2.15 8.92
N ARG A 376 12.30 2.20 7.60
CA ARG A 376 12.20 3.43 6.78
C ARG A 376 11.55 3.11 5.44
N GLY A 377 10.27 3.44 5.29
CA GLY A 377 9.52 3.11 4.09
C GLY A 377 8.03 3.29 4.24
N HIS A 378 7.31 3.22 3.12
CA HIS A 378 5.85 3.37 3.06
C HIS A 378 5.11 2.02 3.08
N ASN A 379 5.85 0.91 3.19
CA ASN A 379 5.35 -0.45 2.98
C ASN A 379 5.63 -1.38 4.17
N GLN A 380 5.74 -0.85 5.39
CA GLN A 380 6.05 -1.65 6.58
C GLN A 380 4.78 -2.31 7.15
N PRO A 381 4.69 -3.66 7.16
CA PRO A 381 3.53 -4.37 7.66
C PRO A 381 3.59 -4.48 9.19
N VAL A 382 2.54 -4.01 9.84
CA VAL A 382 2.37 -4.12 11.29
C VAL A 382 1.12 -4.93 11.61
N LYS A 383 1.25 -5.87 12.53
CA LYS A 383 0.13 -6.68 13.02
C LYS A 383 -0.39 -6.10 14.32
N ASP A 384 -1.68 -5.76 14.35
CA ASP A 384 -2.44 -5.52 15.58
C ASP A 384 -2.59 -6.84 16.33
N LEU A 385 -1.91 -6.95 17.47
CA LEU A 385 -1.93 -8.17 18.29
C LEU A 385 -3.25 -8.38 19.02
N LEU A 386 -4.15 -7.39 19.01
CA LEU A 386 -5.47 -7.48 19.61
C LEU A 386 -6.46 -8.08 18.63
N THR A 387 -6.50 -7.55 17.40
CA THR A 387 -7.50 -7.90 16.40
C THR A 387 -7.01 -8.91 15.36
N ASP A 388 -5.72 -9.24 15.36
CA ASP A 388 -5.03 -10.00 14.31
C ASP A 388 -4.98 -9.28 12.95
N LYS A 389 -5.47 -8.03 12.87
CA LYS A 389 -5.43 -7.22 11.65
C LYS A 389 -4.01 -6.80 11.31
N VAL A 390 -3.74 -6.66 10.02
CA VAL A 390 -2.48 -6.19 9.46
C VAL A 390 -2.72 -4.87 8.74
N TYR A 391 -1.85 -3.91 9.00
CA TYR A 391 -1.85 -2.61 8.36
C TYR A 391 -0.51 -2.39 7.66
N ILE A 392 -0.55 -1.73 6.50
CA ILE A 392 0.66 -1.23 5.86
C ILE A 392 0.88 0.20 6.33
N THR A 393 2.09 0.51 6.79
CA THR A 393 2.35 1.76 7.50
C THR A 393 3.59 2.47 6.95
N PRO A 394 3.59 3.82 6.95
CA PRO A 394 4.80 4.58 6.80
C PRO A 394 5.58 4.60 8.11
N GLN A 395 6.87 4.37 8.01
CA GLN A 395 7.79 4.36 9.14
C GLN A 395 9.06 5.14 8.80
N ASN A 396 9.59 5.85 9.79
CA ASN A 396 10.89 6.50 9.71
C ASN A 396 11.54 6.56 11.10
N HIS A 397 12.07 5.44 11.58
CA HIS A 397 12.78 5.40 12.88
C HIS A 397 14.03 4.52 12.85
N GLY A 398 15.06 4.99 13.55
CA GLY A 398 16.32 4.27 13.76
C GLY A 398 16.44 3.59 15.12
N TYR A 399 15.49 3.83 16.03
CA TYR A 399 15.46 3.26 17.38
C TYR A 399 14.14 2.50 17.57
N ALA A 400 14.13 1.52 18.48
CA ALA A 400 12.96 0.72 18.81
C ALA A 400 12.85 0.50 20.32
N VAL A 401 11.63 0.17 20.76
CA VAL A 401 11.36 -0.24 22.13
C VAL A 401 11.70 -1.72 22.32
N ASP A 402 12.42 -2.03 23.39
CA ASP A 402 12.58 -3.41 23.85
C ASP A 402 11.30 -3.84 24.59
N HIS A 403 10.51 -4.68 23.94
CA HIS A 403 9.24 -5.17 24.46
C HIS A 403 9.34 -6.54 25.15
N SER A 404 10.56 -7.05 25.36
CA SER A 404 10.78 -8.33 26.04
C SER A 404 10.56 -8.25 27.56
N ASP A 405 10.69 -7.06 28.13
CA ASP A 405 10.59 -6.78 29.57
C ASP A 405 9.63 -5.60 29.85
N LEU A 406 8.42 -5.69 29.29
CA LEU A 406 7.38 -4.69 29.55
C LEU A 406 6.81 -4.85 30.97
N PRO A 407 6.55 -3.73 31.69
CA PRO A 407 5.78 -3.80 32.93
C PRO A 407 4.43 -4.49 32.69
N HIS A 408 3.92 -5.21 33.69
CA HIS A 408 2.73 -6.08 33.54
C HIS A 408 1.48 -5.35 32.97
N GLU A 409 1.34 -4.06 33.28
CA GLU A 409 0.24 -3.19 32.85
C GLU A 409 0.33 -2.73 31.39
N TRP A 410 1.47 -3.00 30.72
CA TRP A 410 1.69 -2.70 29.32
C TRP A 410 1.73 -3.98 28.49
N LYS A 411 1.15 -3.91 27.30
CA LYS A 411 1.25 -4.97 26.29
C LYS A 411 1.73 -4.36 24.97
N PRO A 412 2.45 -5.14 24.14
CA PRO A 412 2.66 -4.74 22.76
C PRO A 412 1.29 -4.63 22.08
N TYR A 413 1.04 -3.51 21.42
CA TYR A 413 -0.19 -3.27 20.68
C TYR A 413 0.00 -3.75 19.23
N PHE A 414 1.06 -3.27 18.59
CA PHE A 414 1.45 -3.69 17.25
C PHE A 414 2.85 -4.31 17.26
N VAL A 415 3.09 -5.21 16.32
CA VAL A 415 4.41 -5.78 16.04
C VAL A 415 4.71 -5.75 14.55
N ASN A 416 5.97 -5.52 14.18
CA ASN A 416 6.40 -5.58 12.79
C ASN A 416 6.43 -7.05 12.34
N ILE A 417 5.82 -7.37 11.21
CA ILE A 417 5.76 -8.76 10.74
C ILE A 417 7.10 -9.22 10.14
N ASN A 418 7.92 -8.28 9.64
CA ASN A 418 9.19 -8.60 8.99
C ASN A 418 10.31 -8.91 9.99
N ASP A 419 10.39 -8.16 11.09
CA ASP A 419 11.52 -8.23 12.03
C ASP A 419 11.11 -8.40 13.50
N VAL A 420 9.80 -8.47 13.79
CA VAL A 420 9.24 -8.71 15.13
C VAL A 420 9.55 -7.56 16.12
N THR A 421 9.97 -6.40 15.63
CA THR A 421 10.18 -5.21 16.48
C THR A 421 8.85 -4.66 16.99
N ASN A 422 8.92 -3.93 18.12
CA ASN A 422 7.73 -3.30 18.70
C ASN A 422 7.23 -2.17 17.80
N GLU A 423 5.94 -2.19 17.47
CA GLU A 423 5.30 -1.18 16.62
C GLU A 423 4.26 -0.34 17.37
N GLY A 424 4.19 -0.50 18.69
CA GLY A 424 3.26 0.23 19.53
C GLY A 424 3.03 -0.47 20.86
N LEU A 425 2.62 0.30 21.85
CA LEU A 425 2.28 -0.18 23.18
C LEU A 425 0.85 0.22 23.55
N VAL A 426 0.20 -0.59 24.38
CA VAL A 426 -1.11 -0.30 24.96
C VAL A 426 -1.12 -0.63 26.44
N HIS A 427 -1.70 0.26 27.23
CA HIS A 427 -1.93 0.02 28.65
C HIS A 427 -3.21 -0.79 28.85
N THR A 428 -3.18 -1.79 29.75
CA THR A 428 -4.29 -2.76 29.89
C THR A 428 -5.55 -2.17 30.52
N THR A 429 -5.41 -1.16 31.38
CA THR A 429 -6.54 -0.50 32.07
C THR A 429 -6.72 0.98 31.70
N LYS A 430 -5.66 1.78 31.73
CA LYS A 430 -5.66 3.21 31.39
C LYS A 430 -5.75 3.48 29.88
N PRO A 431 -6.27 4.65 29.46
CA PRO A 431 -6.46 5.02 28.06
C PRO A 431 -5.15 5.50 27.39
N PHE A 432 -4.06 4.74 27.56
CA PHE A 432 -2.75 5.05 27.00
C PHE A 432 -2.43 4.08 25.89
N PHE A 433 -2.05 4.61 24.75
CA PHE A 433 -1.51 3.80 23.68
C PHE A 433 -0.51 4.61 22.86
N SER A 434 0.31 3.91 22.09
CA SER A 434 1.27 4.52 21.19
C SER A 434 1.53 3.60 20.01
N VAL A 435 2.05 4.18 18.94
CA VAL A 435 2.44 3.47 17.73
C VAL A 435 3.81 3.96 17.28
N GLN A 436 4.62 3.06 16.74
CA GLN A 436 5.97 3.37 16.29
C GLN A 436 6.00 3.88 14.84
N PHE A 437 4.96 3.55 14.07
CA PHE A 437 4.70 4.04 12.72
C PHE A 437 3.96 5.38 12.71
N HIS A 438 3.67 5.91 11.52
CA HIS A 438 3.11 7.26 11.29
C HIS A 438 1.67 7.21 10.73
N PRO A 439 0.64 7.17 11.59
CA PRO A 439 -0.77 7.21 11.18
C PRO A 439 -1.19 8.42 10.36
N GLU A 440 -0.45 9.53 10.45
CA GLU A 440 -0.68 10.74 9.65
C GLU A 440 -0.22 10.59 8.21
N ALA A 441 0.47 9.50 7.82
CA ALA A 441 0.96 9.31 6.46
C ALA A 441 1.78 10.51 5.97
N SER A 442 1.38 11.17 4.86
CA SER A 442 2.10 12.25 4.18
C SER A 442 3.54 11.85 3.85
N GLY A 443 3.68 11.03 2.80
CA GLY A 443 4.78 10.10 2.60
C GLY A 443 4.40 8.66 2.98
N GLY A 444 3.31 8.13 2.42
CA GLY A 444 2.89 6.74 2.62
C GLY A 444 1.37 6.52 2.79
N PRO A 445 0.94 5.30 3.13
CA PRO A 445 -0.49 4.93 3.16
C PRO A 445 -1.24 5.48 4.38
N GLU A 446 -2.51 5.83 4.19
CA GLU A 446 -3.41 6.42 5.20
C GLU A 446 -4.18 5.39 6.05
N ASP A 447 -3.82 4.11 5.93
CA ASP A 447 -4.58 2.95 6.45
C ASP A 447 -4.81 2.97 7.97
N THR A 448 -4.03 3.75 8.71
CA THR A 448 -4.05 3.80 10.17
C THR A 448 -4.52 5.15 10.76
N GLY A 449 -5.01 6.07 9.93
CA GLY A 449 -5.54 7.37 10.37
C GLY A 449 -6.71 7.30 11.36
N PHE A 450 -7.39 6.15 11.44
CA PHE A 450 -8.45 5.88 12.43
C PHE A 450 -7.95 5.97 13.88
N LEU A 451 -6.63 5.83 14.11
CA LEU A 451 -6.03 5.95 15.45
C LEU A 451 -6.19 7.36 16.04
N PHE A 452 -6.19 8.40 15.21
CA PHE A 452 -6.50 9.76 15.67
C PHE A 452 -7.93 9.86 16.20
N GLN A 453 -8.90 9.28 15.48
CA GLN A 453 -10.29 9.26 15.94
C GLN A 453 -10.42 8.48 17.26
N LYS A 454 -9.76 7.32 17.35
CA LYS A 454 -9.71 6.50 18.57
C LYS A 454 -9.19 7.29 19.77
N PHE A 455 -8.14 8.09 19.59
CA PHE A 455 -7.60 8.97 20.63
C PHE A 455 -8.59 10.08 21.04
N ILE A 456 -9.18 10.77 20.07
CA ILE A 456 -10.13 11.87 20.35
C ILE A 456 -11.38 11.36 21.05
N ASP A 457 -11.88 10.18 20.71
CA ASP A 457 -13.03 9.58 21.39
C ASP A 457 -12.72 9.28 22.86
N LYS A 458 -11.48 8.87 23.18
CA LYS A 458 -11.04 8.69 24.56
C LYS A 458 -10.90 10.01 25.32
N ALA A 459 -10.41 11.08 24.66
CA ALA A 459 -10.38 12.42 25.25
C ALA A 459 -11.80 12.95 25.56
N ARG A 460 -12.76 12.71 24.66
CA ARG A 460 -14.18 13.05 24.89
C ARG A 460 -14.78 12.26 26.06
N GLU A 461 -14.49 10.96 26.14
CA GLU A 461 -14.90 10.09 27.24
C GLU A 461 -14.34 10.61 28.58
N TYR A 462 -13.03 10.89 28.62
CA TYR A 462 -12.36 11.44 29.80
C TYR A 462 -12.94 12.79 30.23
N LYS A 463 -13.13 13.74 29.30
CA LYS A 463 -13.73 15.04 29.62
C LYS A 463 -15.13 14.91 30.22
N ARG A 464 -15.93 13.95 29.73
CA ARG A 464 -17.30 13.72 30.17
C ARG A 464 -17.40 13.02 31.51
N PHE A 465 -16.52 12.04 31.77
CA PHE A 465 -16.66 11.12 32.90
C PHE A 465 -15.51 11.16 33.93
N GLY A 466 -14.44 11.89 33.64
CA GLY A 466 -13.20 11.91 34.43
C GLY A 466 -12.34 10.65 34.30
N LYS A 467 -12.71 9.70 33.42
CA LYS A 467 -12.01 8.44 33.15
C LYS A 467 -12.35 7.90 31.76
N ALA A 468 -11.51 7.05 31.19
CA ALA A 468 -11.77 6.34 29.94
C ALA A 468 -11.16 4.93 29.94
N ASP A 469 -11.84 3.94 29.35
CA ASP A 469 -11.39 2.53 29.35
C ASP A 469 -10.30 2.23 28.30
N SER A 470 -9.50 1.18 28.51
CA SER A 470 -8.51 0.64 27.56
C SER A 470 -9.14 0.11 26.25
N VAL A 471 -8.30 -0.10 25.23
CA VAL A 471 -8.68 -0.53 23.87
C VAL A 471 -8.45 -2.03 23.56
N TYR A 472 -8.23 -2.87 24.58
CA TYR A 472 -7.81 -4.29 24.47
C TYR A 472 -8.97 -5.31 24.28
N GLN A 473 -9.00 -6.11 23.18
CA GLN A 473 -9.92 -7.27 22.95
C GLN A 473 -9.31 -8.32 21.98
N THR A 474 -9.75 -9.60 22.02
CA THR A 474 -9.18 -10.73 21.21
C THR A 474 -10.22 -11.45 20.31
N GLY A 475 -9.81 -11.93 19.12
CA GLY A 475 -10.65 -12.67 18.15
C GLY A 475 -10.23 -14.13 17.85
N PRO A 476 -11.06 -14.92 17.13
CA PRO A 476 -10.85 -16.37 16.90
C PRO A 476 -10.32 -16.73 15.48
N VAL A 477 -9.76 -17.95 15.30
CA VAL A 477 -9.19 -18.51 14.05
C VAL A 477 -9.72 -19.95 13.77
N TYR A 478 -9.87 -20.38 12.51
CA TYR A 478 -10.43 -21.69 12.08
C TYR A 478 -9.59 -22.46 11.01
N ARG A 479 -9.82 -23.78 10.81
CA ARG A 479 -9.07 -24.70 9.90
C ARG A 479 -9.89 -25.76 9.10
N ASN A 480 -9.41 -26.02 7.87
CA ASN A 480 -9.40 -27.15 6.86
C ASN A 480 -10.66 -27.85 6.26
N LYS A 481 -10.64 -28.07 4.92
CA LYS A 481 -11.74 -28.52 4.00
C LYS A 481 -11.26 -29.14 2.64
N LYS A 482 -12.15 -29.78 1.84
CA LYS A 482 -11.97 -30.24 0.42
C LYS A 482 -12.51 -29.23 -0.60
N ILE A 483 -11.74 -28.91 -1.65
CA ILE A 483 -12.01 -27.76 -2.53
C ILE A 483 -12.02 -28.11 -4.03
N LEU A 484 -13.03 -27.61 -4.75
CA LEU A 484 -13.19 -27.66 -6.21
C LEU A 484 -12.70 -26.35 -6.87
N ILE A 485 -11.98 -26.48 -7.98
CA ILE A 485 -11.35 -25.37 -8.71
C ILE A 485 -11.78 -25.46 -10.18
N LEU A 486 -12.31 -24.36 -10.73
CA LEU A 486 -12.67 -24.24 -12.14
C LEU A 486 -11.52 -23.57 -12.90
N GLY A 487 -10.98 -24.25 -13.90
CA GLY A 487 -9.98 -23.68 -14.82
C GLY A 487 -10.62 -22.83 -15.92
N SER A 488 -9.79 -22.26 -16.79
CA SER A 488 -10.24 -21.34 -17.84
C SER A 488 -10.90 -21.98 -19.05
N GLY A 489 -10.75 -23.29 -19.24
CA GLY A 489 -11.09 -23.92 -20.50
C GLY A 489 -10.08 -23.56 -21.59
N GLY A 490 -10.52 -23.46 -22.85
CA GLY A 490 -9.64 -23.13 -23.98
C GLY A 490 -9.12 -21.70 -23.97
N LEU A 491 -7.96 -21.46 -24.59
CA LEU A 491 -7.38 -20.12 -24.73
C LEU A 491 -8.18 -19.28 -25.73
N MET A 492 -8.51 -18.03 -25.35
CA MET A 492 -9.26 -17.08 -26.17
C MET A 492 -8.58 -15.70 -26.14
N ILE A 493 -8.81 -14.87 -27.16
CA ILE A 493 -8.35 -13.47 -27.14
C ILE A 493 -9.03 -12.76 -25.97
N GLY A 494 -8.25 -12.08 -25.12
CA GLY A 494 -8.75 -11.48 -23.87
C GLY A 494 -8.84 -12.44 -22.68
N GLN A 495 -8.63 -13.75 -22.87
CA GLN A 495 -8.58 -14.75 -21.80
C GLN A 495 -7.45 -15.77 -22.07
N ALA A 496 -6.22 -15.36 -21.74
CA ALA A 496 -4.99 -16.07 -22.10
C ALA A 496 -4.50 -17.03 -21.00
N GLY A 497 -3.23 -17.44 -21.06
CA GLY A 497 -2.63 -18.41 -20.14
C GLY A 497 -2.40 -17.91 -18.70
N GLU A 498 -2.83 -16.69 -18.35
CA GLU A 498 -2.71 -16.16 -16.99
C GLU A 498 -3.54 -16.99 -15.99
N PHE A 499 -4.74 -17.44 -16.38
CA PHE A 499 -5.63 -18.22 -15.53
C PHE A 499 -5.13 -19.66 -15.31
N ASP A 500 -4.44 -20.22 -16.30
CA ASP A 500 -3.74 -21.49 -16.18
C ASP A 500 -2.62 -21.40 -15.11
N TYR A 501 -1.90 -20.28 -15.06
CA TYR A 501 -0.90 -20.01 -14.03
C TYR A 501 -1.55 -19.74 -12.66
N SER A 502 -2.53 -18.83 -12.59
CA SER A 502 -3.21 -18.45 -11.35
C SER A 502 -3.91 -19.63 -10.68
N GLY A 503 -4.62 -20.45 -11.46
CA GLY A 503 -5.26 -21.65 -10.94
C GLY A 503 -4.25 -22.71 -10.48
N SER A 504 -3.05 -22.76 -11.04
CA SER A 504 -1.95 -23.61 -10.54
C SER A 504 -1.44 -23.13 -9.18
N GLN A 505 -1.33 -21.81 -8.97
CA GLN A 505 -0.97 -21.23 -7.67
C GLN A 505 -2.04 -21.50 -6.60
N ALA A 506 -3.32 -21.40 -6.96
CA ALA A 506 -4.43 -21.73 -6.07
C ALA A 506 -4.36 -23.19 -5.59
N ILE A 507 -4.09 -24.14 -6.51
CA ILE A 507 -3.90 -25.56 -6.17
C ILE A 507 -2.73 -25.73 -5.20
N LYS A 508 -1.59 -25.07 -5.47
CA LYS A 508 -0.41 -25.12 -4.60
C LYS A 508 -0.73 -24.64 -3.18
N ALA A 509 -1.36 -23.46 -3.05
CA ALA A 509 -1.72 -22.89 -1.75
C ALA A 509 -2.68 -23.79 -0.97
N LEU A 510 -3.70 -24.34 -1.64
CA LEU A 510 -4.65 -25.27 -1.01
C LEU A 510 -3.95 -26.54 -0.50
N LYS A 511 -2.98 -27.07 -1.23
CA LYS A 511 -2.20 -28.25 -0.81
C LYS A 511 -1.26 -27.95 0.35
N GLU A 512 -0.65 -26.77 0.41
CA GLU A 512 0.17 -26.33 1.54
C GLU A 512 -0.66 -26.22 2.84
N GLU A 513 -1.93 -25.82 2.73
CA GLU A 513 -2.91 -25.80 3.83
C GLU A 513 -3.53 -27.18 4.13
N GLY A 514 -3.15 -28.24 3.40
CA GLY A 514 -3.66 -29.60 3.59
C GLY A 514 -5.09 -29.83 3.10
N CYS A 515 -5.58 -28.99 2.19
CA CYS A 515 -6.85 -29.19 1.50
C CYS A 515 -6.71 -30.20 0.35
N GLU A 516 -7.71 -31.05 0.14
CA GLU A 516 -7.81 -31.90 -1.06
C GLU A 516 -8.33 -31.07 -2.25
N THR A 517 -7.66 -31.16 -3.40
CA THR A 517 -7.92 -30.31 -4.58
C THR A 517 -8.49 -31.08 -5.77
N ILE A 518 -9.62 -30.60 -6.29
CA ILE A 518 -10.26 -31.13 -7.50
C ILE A 518 -10.28 -30.02 -8.56
N LEU A 519 -9.71 -30.27 -9.74
CA LEU A 519 -9.66 -29.34 -10.86
C LEU A 519 -10.56 -29.77 -12.01
N VAL A 520 -11.28 -28.82 -12.62
CA VAL A 520 -11.99 -29.00 -13.89
C VAL A 520 -11.39 -28.07 -14.93
N ASN A 521 -10.74 -28.60 -15.97
CA ASN A 521 -10.25 -27.80 -17.08
C ASN A 521 -10.18 -28.65 -18.36
N SER A 522 -10.78 -28.18 -19.45
CA SER A 522 -10.76 -28.85 -20.76
C SER A 522 -9.45 -28.66 -21.51
N ASN A 523 -8.61 -27.69 -21.13
CA ASN A 523 -7.31 -27.48 -21.76
C ASN A 523 -6.32 -28.58 -21.35
N ILE A 524 -5.94 -29.43 -22.30
CA ILE A 524 -4.93 -30.48 -22.09
C ILE A 524 -3.49 -29.96 -22.20
N ALA A 525 -3.30 -28.75 -22.72
CA ALA A 525 -1.99 -28.19 -23.05
C ALA A 525 -1.50 -27.14 -22.03
N THR A 526 -1.98 -27.23 -20.78
CA THR A 526 -1.62 -26.33 -19.68
C THR A 526 -0.83 -27.05 -18.59
N VAL A 527 0.06 -26.31 -17.90
CA VAL A 527 0.74 -26.80 -16.70
C VAL A 527 -0.25 -27.11 -15.59
N GLN A 528 -1.40 -26.43 -15.55
CA GLN A 528 -2.43 -26.60 -14.52
C GLN A 528 -2.95 -28.04 -14.44
N THR A 529 -3.03 -28.74 -15.57
CA THR A 529 -3.53 -30.12 -15.67
C THR A 529 -2.41 -31.17 -15.65
N ALA A 530 -1.17 -30.76 -15.39
CA ALA A 530 -0.04 -31.66 -15.29
C ALA A 530 -0.17 -32.61 -14.09
N ARG A 531 0.36 -33.82 -14.25
CA ARG A 531 0.30 -34.86 -13.21
C ARG A 531 0.97 -34.39 -11.92
N GLY A 532 0.24 -34.47 -10.80
CA GLY A 532 0.74 -34.13 -9.47
C GLY A 532 0.48 -32.70 -9.03
N VAL A 533 -0.08 -31.85 -9.90
CA VAL A 533 -0.52 -30.49 -9.54
C VAL A 533 -1.77 -30.58 -8.66
N ALA A 534 -2.95 -30.82 -9.23
CA ALA A 534 -4.16 -31.15 -8.46
C ALA A 534 -4.17 -32.62 -8.06
N ASP A 535 -4.90 -32.94 -6.98
CA ASP A 535 -5.07 -34.34 -6.54
C ASP A 535 -5.98 -35.11 -7.50
N LYS A 536 -6.95 -34.40 -8.10
CA LYS A 536 -7.82 -34.94 -9.14
C LYS A 536 -8.07 -33.91 -10.24
N VAL A 537 -8.02 -34.37 -11.50
CA VAL A 537 -8.26 -33.53 -12.68
C VAL A 537 -9.38 -34.13 -13.53
N TYR A 538 -10.34 -33.30 -13.88
CA TYR A 538 -11.41 -33.59 -14.83
C TYR A 538 -11.16 -32.81 -16.12
N PHE A 539 -10.81 -33.54 -17.18
CA PHE A 539 -10.70 -33.00 -18.54
C PHE A 539 -12.07 -32.89 -19.20
N LEU A 540 -12.92 -32.02 -18.64
CA LEU A 540 -14.29 -31.78 -19.10
C LEU A 540 -14.51 -30.29 -19.39
N PRO A 541 -15.44 -29.94 -20.29
CA PRO A 541 -15.85 -28.56 -20.49
C PRO A 541 -16.30 -27.91 -19.18
N VAL A 542 -15.88 -26.67 -18.95
CA VAL A 542 -16.32 -25.86 -17.81
C VAL A 542 -17.71 -25.32 -18.14
N THR A 543 -18.73 -26.14 -17.93
CA THR A 543 -20.15 -25.78 -18.11
C THR A 543 -20.97 -26.25 -16.92
N VAL A 544 -22.12 -25.61 -16.68
CA VAL A 544 -23.00 -25.90 -15.53
C VAL A 544 -23.29 -27.39 -15.40
N GLY A 545 -23.71 -28.05 -16.48
CA GLY A 545 -24.07 -29.47 -16.45
C GLY A 545 -22.93 -30.42 -16.08
N PHE A 546 -21.71 -30.18 -16.56
CA PHE A 546 -20.56 -31.02 -16.18
C PHE A 546 -20.08 -30.72 -14.75
N VAL A 547 -20.08 -29.44 -14.36
CA VAL A 547 -19.65 -29.06 -13.01
C VAL A 547 -20.61 -29.57 -11.95
N GLU A 548 -21.93 -29.56 -12.20
CA GLU A 548 -22.92 -30.15 -11.28
C GLU A 548 -22.67 -31.66 -11.07
N GLN A 549 -22.42 -32.42 -12.14
CA GLN A 549 -22.10 -33.86 -12.04
C GLN A 549 -20.85 -34.12 -11.20
N ILE A 550 -19.84 -33.25 -11.29
CA ILE A 550 -18.62 -33.36 -10.50
C ILE A 550 -18.90 -33.01 -9.03
N ILE A 551 -19.68 -31.96 -8.75
CA ILE A 551 -20.11 -31.60 -7.39
C ILE A 551 -20.88 -32.75 -6.73
N GLU A 552 -21.82 -33.35 -7.47
CA GLU A 552 -22.61 -34.49 -6.99
C GLU A 552 -21.72 -35.67 -6.61
N LYS A 553 -20.71 -35.96 -7.44
CA LYS A 553 -19.77 -37.08 -7.28
C LYS A 553 -18.74 -36.85 -6.18
N GLU A 554 -18.09 -35.68 -6.16
CA GLU A 554 -16.93 -35.44 -5.29
C GLU A 554 -17.28 -34.82 -3.94
N ARG A 555 -18.47 -34.22 -3.82
CA ARG A 555 -18.98 -33.55 -2.61
C ARG A 555 -17.94 -32.59 -1.99
N PRO A 556 -17.46 -31.57 -2.72
CA PRO A 556 -16.51 -30.61 -2.19
C PRO A 556 -17.14 -29.71 -1.12
N ASP A 557 -16.38 -29.34 -0.09
CA ASP A 557 -16.82 -28.40 0.94
C ASP A 557 -16.82 -26.95 0.44
N GLY A 558 -16.02 -26.67 -0.60
CA GLY A 558 -15.98 -25.36 -1.24
C GLY A 558 -15.56 -25.38 -2.70
N ILE A 559 -15.85 -24.27 -3.39
CA ILE A 559 -15.53 -24.02 -4.80
C ILE A 559 -14.87 -22.65 -4.94
N THR A 560 -13.83 -22.53 -5.77
CA THR A 560 -13.26 -21.22 -6.15
C THR A 560 -13.61 -20.89 -7.59
N LEU A 561 -13.98 -19.62 -7.82
CA LEU A 561 -14.46 -19.11 -9.11
C LEU A 561 -13.48 -18.08 -9.74
N SER A 562 -12.51 -17.60 -8.98
CA SER A 562 -11.68 -16.43 -9.33
C SER A 562 -10.51 -16.71 -10.26
N PHE A 563 -10.10 -17.98 -10.41
CA PHE A 563 -8.84 -18.33 -11.07
C PHE A 563 -8.99 -18.93 -12.48
N GLY A 564 -10.20 -18.91 -13.04
CA GLY A 564 -10.52 -19.48 -14.35
C GLY A 564 -11.05 -18.46 -15.37
N GLY A 565 -10.83 -17.16 -15.13
CA GLY A 565 -11.32 -16.08 -16.00
C GLY A 565 -12.84 -16.03 -16.13
N GLN A 566 -13.34 -15.33 -17.15
CA GLN A 566 -14.78 -15.11 -17.34
C GLN A 566 -15.58 -16.42 -17.45
N THR A 567 -14.99 -17.44 -18.07
CA THR A 567 -15.66 -18.75 -18.23
C THR A 567 -16.02 -19.37 -16.88
N ALA A 568 -15.06 -19.45 -15.95
CA ALA A 568 -15.31 -20.00 -14.62
C ALA A 568 -16.26 -19.15 -13.79
N LEU A 569 -16.13 -17.82 -13.89
CA LEU A 569 -16.95 -16.85 -13.19
C LEU A 569 -18.42 -16.97 -13.62
N ASN A 570 -18.70 -16.96 -14.92
CA ASN A 570 -20.06 -17.10 -15.47
C ASN A 570 -20.71 -18.43 -15.08
N VAL A 571 -19.95 -19.54 -15.13
CA VAL A 571 -20.46 -20.86 -14.69
C VAL A 571 -20.75 -20.87 -13.19
N GLY A 572 -19.89 -20.25 -12.38
CA GLY A 572 -20.10 -20.12 -10.94
C GLY A 572 -21.38 -19.33 -10.59
N VAL A 573 -21.60 -18.21 -11.28
CA VAL A 573 -22.83 -17.39 -11.14
C VAL A 573 -24.07 -18.19 -11.54
N ALA A 574 -24.01 -18.93 -12.66
CA ALA A 574 -25.13 -19.77 -13.09
C ALA A 574 -25.44 -20.90 -12.08
N LEU A 575 -24.44 -21.61 -11.58
CA LEU A 575 -24.60 -22.65 -10.54
C LEU A 575 -25.25 -22.09 -9.25
N TRP A 576 -24.92 -20.86 -8.89
CA TRP A 576 -25.52 -20.16 -7.75
C TRP A 576 -26.98 -19.81 -8.02
N ASN A 577 -27.28 -19.21 -9.17
CA ASN A 577 -28.63 -18.78 -9.55
C ASN A 577 -29.59 -19.97 -9.70
N GLU A 578 -29.11 -21.11 -10.18
CA GLU A 578 -29.88 -22.37 -10.26
C GLU A 578 -30.02 -23.10 -8.90
N GLY A 579 -29.43 -22.56 -7.83
CA GLY A 579 -29.52 -23.11 -6.48
C GLY A 579 -28.70 -24.39 -6.26
N ILE A 580 -27.79 -24.72 -7.19
CA ILE A 580 -27.02 -25.98 -7.18
C ILE A 580 -26.02 -25.98 -6.03
N LEU A 581 -25.29 -24.88 -5.81
CA LEU A 581 -24.29 -24.79 -4.75
C LEU A 581 -24.89 -24.99 -3.35
N GLN A 582 -26.08 -24.42 -3.11
CA GLN A 582 -26.83 -24.55 -1.88
C GLN A 582 -27.37 -25.97 -1.70
N ARG A 583 -27.90 -26.58 -2.77
CA ARG A 583 -28.40 -27.96 -2.78
C ARG A 583 -27.35 -28.97 -2.33
N TYR A 584 -26.09 -28.76 -2.71
CA TYR A 584 -24.98 -29.64 -2.38
C TYR A 584 -24.13 -29.17 -1.18
N GLY A 585 -24.44 -28.02 -0.58
CA GLY A 585 -23.71 -27.49 0.58
C GLY A 585 -22.30 -26.97 0.26
N VAL A 586 -22.02 -26.63 -1.00
CA VAL A 586 -20.71 -26.18 -1.46
C VAL A 586 -20.55 -24.69 -1.20
N LYS A 587 -19.52 -24.29 -0.45
CA LYS A 587 -19.26 -22.88 -0.14
C LYS A 587 -18.39 -22.23 -1.23
N VAL A 588 -18.79 -21.07 -1.72
CA VAL A 588 -17.89 -20.27 -2.56
C VAL A 588 -16.77 -19.73 -1.67
N LEU A 589 -15.52 -19.98 -2.07
CA LEU A 589 -14.32 -19.51 -1.39
C LEU A 589 -13.83 -18.22 -2.06
N GLY A 590 -13.46 -17.25 -1.22
CA GLY A 590 -13.08 -15.92 -1.67
C GLY A 590 -14.30 -15.04 -1.86
N THR A 591 -14.28 -14.20 -2.89
CA THR A 591 -15.31 -13.20 -3.17
C THR A 591 -16.70 -13.85 -3.33
N PRO A 592 -17.72 -13.40 -2.57
CA PRO A 592 -19.07 -13.91 -2.70
C PRO A 592 -19.67 -13.69 -4.10
N VAL A 593 -20.55 -14.59 -4.55
CA VAL A 593 -21.20 -14.48 -5.88
C VAL A 593 -21.99 -13.17 -6.01
N SER A 594 -22.62 -12.69 -4.93
CA SER A 594 -23.31 -11.39 -4.93
C SER A 594 -22.37 -10.22 -5.24
N THR A 595 -21.14 -10.27 -4.75
CA THR A 595 -20.10 -9.26 -5.01
C THR A 595 -19.60 -9.36 -6.45
N ILE A 596 -19.42 -10.59 -6.96
CA ILE A 596 -19.06 -10.82 -8.36
C ILE A 596 -20.11 -10.22 -9.30
N ILE A 597 -21.40 -10.51 -9.07
CA ILE A 597 -22.50 -9.93 -9.85
C ILE A 597 -22.49 -8.40 -9.78
N ALA A 598 -22.29 -7.84 -8.58
CA ALA A 598 -22.24 -6.39 -8.39
C ALA A 598 -21.06 -5.71 -9.08
N ALA A 599 -19.97 -6.42 -9.37
CA ALA A 599 -18.81 -5.88 -10.09
C ALA A 599 -18.95 -6.01 -11.62
N GLU A 600 -19.64 -7.05 -12.10
CA GLU A 600 -19.85 -7.32 -13.53
C GLU A 600 -21.02 -6.52 -14.13
N ASP A 601 -22.09 -6.33 -13.34
CA ASP A 601 -23.26 -5.55 -13.73
C ASP A 601 -22.96 -4.05 -13.57
N ARG A 602 -23.07 -3.29 -14.66
CA ARG A 602 -22.65 -1.89 -14.70
C ARG A 602 -23.55 -0.97 -13.89
N ASP A 603 -24.84 -1.27 -13.79
CA ASP A 603 -25.78 -0.47 -13.00
C ASP A 603 -25.57 -0.73 -11.51
N ILE A 604 -25.48 -2.01 -11.11
CA ILE A 604 -25.24 -2.37 -9.71
C ILE A 604 -23.89 -1.82 -9.25
N PHE A 605 -22.85 -1.91 -10.09
CA PHE A 605 -21.54 -1.36 -9.78
C PHE A 605 -21.60 0.14 -9.54
N LYS A 606 -22.29 0.86 -10.44
CA LYS A 606 -22.50 2.31 -10.32
C LYS A 606 -23.22 2.66 -9.01
N GLU A 607 -24.34 2.01 -8.71
CA GLU A 607 -25.10 2.21 -7.48
C GLU A 607 -24.23 1.97 -6.23
N LYS A 608 -23.42 0.90 -6.23
CA LYS A 608 -22.52 0.56 -5.12
C LYS A 608 -21.47 1.64 -4.88
N LEU A 609 -20.96 2.27 -5.92
CA LEU A 609 -20.00 3.36 -5.80
C LEU A 609 -20.65 4.67 -5.35
N GLU A 610 -21.87 4.95 -5.80
CA GLU A 610 -22.66 6.09 -5.35
C GLU A 610 -23.00 6.01 -3.84
N GLU A 611 -23.28 4.80 -3.32
CA GLU A 611 -23.52 4.56 -1.88
C GLU A 611 -22.39 5.06 -0.97
N ILE A 612 -21.14 5.05 -1.46
CA ILE A 612 -19.96 5.50 -0.72
C ILE A 612 -19.43 6.85 -1.18
N GLY A 613 -20.15 7.53 -2.08
CA GLY A 613 -19.78 8.85 -2.60
C GLY A 613 -18.50 8.85 -3.44
N GLU A 614 -18.17 7.74 -4.09
CA GLU A 614 -17.09 7.73 -5.09
C GLU A 614 -17.50 8.46 -6.37
N LYS A 615 -16.50 8.99 -7.08
CA LYS A 615 -16.74 9.80 -8.27
C LYS A 615 -16.78 8.92 -9.51
N LEU A 616 -17.82 9.11 -10.32
CA LEU A 616 -18.01 8.40 -11.57
C LEU A 616 -18.24 9.38 -12.72
N ALA A 617 -17.84 8.98 -13.92
CA ALA A 617 -18.25 9.70 -15.12
C ALA A 617 -19.77 9.58 -15.29
N PRO A 618 -20.46 10.63 -15.80
CA PRO A 618 -21.87 10.53 -16.12
C PRO A 618 -22.14 9.38 -17.11
N SER A 619 -22.95 8.42 -16.69
CA SER A 619 -23.23 7.20 -17.44
C SER A 619 -24.64 6.67 -17.20
N ILE A 620 -25.20 5.98 -18.19
CA ILE A 620 -26.52 5.35 -18.17
C ILE A 620 -26.39 3.98 -18.84
N ALA A 621 -26.81 2.91 -18.17
CA ALA A 621 -26.92 1.62 -18.83
C ALA A 621 -28.23 1.49 -19.60
N CYS A 622 -28.16 0.78 -20.72
CA CYS A 622 -29.24 0.65 -21.68
C CYS A 622 -29.32 -0.79 -22.18
N GLU A 623 -30.54 -1.28 -22.35
CA GLU A 623 -30.83 -2.64 -22.86
C GLU A 623 -31.28 -2.64 -24.32
N ASN A 624 -31.42 -1.46 -24.93
CA ASN A 624 -31.82 -1.31 -26.32
C ASN A 624 -31.25 -0.04 -26.97
N ILE A 625 -31.30 -0.02 -28.31
CA ILE A 625 -30.77 1.08 -29.13
C ILE A 625 -31.47 2.42 -28.85
N PRO A 626 -32.82 2.54 -28.85
CA PRO A 626 -33.49 3.81 -28.55
C PRO A 626 -33.05 4.45 -27.24
N ASP A 627 -33.00 3.68 -26.16
CA ASP A 627 -32.60 4.17 -24.83
C ASP A 627 -31.15 4.63 -24.84
N SER A 628 -30.27 3.91 -25.53
CA SER A 628 -28.85 4.26 -25.69
C SER A 628 -28.66 5.61 -26.42
N MET A 629 -29.48 5.87 -27.43
CA MET A 629 -29.43 7.12 -28.19
C MET A 629 -29.90 8.30 -27.33
N GLU A 630 -30.96 8.12 -26.55
CA GLU A 630 -31.46 9.15 -25.64
C GLU A 630 -30.50 9.41 -24.47
N ALA A 631 -29.87 8.35 -23.93
CA ALA A 631 -28.81 8.45 -22.95
C ALA A 631 -27.65 9.31 -23.46
N ALA A 632 -27.20 9.09 -24.70
CA ALA A 632 -26.13 9.87 -25.30
C ALA A 632 -26.50 11.34 -25.50
N ARG A 633 -27.74 11.65 -25.86
CA ARG A 633 -28.24 13.05 -25.93
C ARG A 633 -28.26 13.72 -24.56
N THR A 634 -28.65 12.97 -23.54
CA THR A 634 -28.71 13.47 -22.15
C THR A 634 -27.31 13.73 -21.58
N ILE A 635 -26.36 12.82 -21.81
CA ILE A 635 -24.97 12.94 -21.34
C ILE A 635 -24.19 13.97 -22.18
N GLY A 636 -24.49 14.05 -23.48
CA GLY A 636 -23.84 14.90 -24.46
C GLY A 636 -22.54 14.31 -25.01
N TYR A 637 -22.41 14.35 -26.33
CA TYR A 637 -21.22 13.88 -27.06
C TYR A 637 -19.93 14.66 -26.70
N PRO A 638 -18.74 14.04 -26.88
CA PRO A 638 -18.52 12.63 -27.22
C PRO A 638 -18.83 11.67 -26.06
N VAL A 639 -19.28 10.47 -26.42
CA VAL A 639 -19.58 9.36 -25.49
C VAL A 639 -18.73 8.13 -25.82
N ILE A 640 -18.64 7.21 -24.86
CA ILE A 640 -18.12 5.85 -25.04
C ILE A 640 -19.24 4.87 -24.73
N VAL A 641 -19.33 3.80 -25.51
CA VAL A 641 -20.19 2.64 -25.24
C VAL A 641 -19.33 1.50 -24.76
N ARG A 642 -19.73 0.83 -23.68
CA ARG A 642 -19.06 -0.37 -23.14
C ARG A 642 -20.05 -1.51 -22.96
N ALA A 643 -19.73 -2.71 -23.45
CA ALA A 643 -20.56 -3.90 -23.23
C ALA A 643 -20.41 -4.44 -21.79
N ALA A 644 -21.50 -4.92 -21.19
CA ALA A 644 -21.49 -5.64 -19.90
C ALA A 644 -21.04 -7.11 -20.06
N PHE A 645 -20.57 -7.75 -18.98
CA PHE A 645 -20.12 -9.15 -18.95
C PHE A 645 -19.08 -9.53 -20.03
N ALA A 646 -18.25 -8.57 -20.44
CA ALA A 646 -17.23 -8.73 -21.46
C ALA A 646 -15.87 -8.23 -20.96
N LEU A 647 -14.80 -8.89 -21.40
CA LEU A 647 -13.41 -8.52 -21.12
C LEU A 647 -12.72 -8.01 -22.40
N GLY A 648 -11.66 -7.21 -22.23
CA GLY A 648 -10.81 -6.80 -23.35
C GLY A 648 -11.41 -5.74 -24.28
N GLY A 649 -12.43 -5.01 -23.85
CA GLY A 649 -13.08 -3.97 -24.65
C GLY A 649 -13.95 -4.49 -25.81
N LEU A 650 -14.25 -5.79 -25.84
CA LEU A 650 -15.09 -6.40 -26.87
C LEU A 650 -16.44 -5.68 -26.96
N GLY A 651 -16.81 -5.20 -28.16
CA GLY A 651 -18.07 -4.47 -28.39
C GLY A 651 -18.09 -3.03 -27.85
N SER A 652 -16.94 -2.47 -27.44
CA SER A 652 -16.83 -1.10 -26.92
C SER A 652 -16.28 -0.13 -27.97
N GLY A 653 -16.63 1.17 -27.86
CA GLY A 653 -15.98 2.21 -28.67
C GLY A 653 -16.57 3.61 -28.48
N PHE A 654 -15.93 4.59 -29.13
CA PHE A 654 -16.26 6.01 -29.01
C PHE A 654 -17.22 6.46 -30.11
N ALA A 655 -18.16 7.33 -29.74
CA ALA A 655 -19.01 8.04 -30.68
C ALA A 655 -18.92 9.56 -30.41
N TYR A 656 -18.57 10.32 -31.44
CA TYR A 656 -18.52 11.78 -31.42
C TYR A 656 -19.82 12.42 -31.91
N SER A 657 -20.70 11.62 -32.50
CA SER A 657 -21.98 12.04 -33.05
C SER A 657 -23.04 10.95 -32.92
N GLU A 658 -24.29 11.34 -33.17
CA GLU A 658 -25.43 10.42 -33.17
C GLU A 658 -25.33 9.34 -34.25
N ASP A 659 -24.80 9.69 -35.43
CA ASP A 659 -24.59 8.75 -36.53
C ASP A 659 -23.56 7.68 -36.17
N GLU A 660 -22.42 8.08 -35.59
CA GLU A 660 -21.39 7.15 -35.13
C GLU A 660 -21.90 6.19 -34.04
N LEU A 661 -22.75 6.70 -33.14
CA LEU A 661 -23.35 5.87 -32.09
C LEU A 661 -24.31 4.83 -32.68
N ALA A 662 -25.13 5.23 -33.65
CA ALA A 662 -26.07 4.34 -34.32
C ALA A 662 -25.39 3.18 -35.05
N GLU A 663 -24.17 3.39 -35.58
CA GLU A 663 -23.35 2.34 -36.19
C GLU A 663 -22.75 1.38 -35.15
N LEU A 664 -22.42 1.89 -33.95
CA LEU A 664 -21.71 1.14 -32.93
C LEU A 664 -22.64 0.23 -32.08
N LEU A 665 -23.84 0.70 -31.74
CA LEU A 665 -24.77 -0.01 -30.86
C LEU A 665 -25.16 -1.42 -31.35
N PRO A 666 -25.44 -1.67 -32.65
CA PRO A 666 -25.75 -3.02 -33.14
C PRO A 666 -24.62 -4.03 -32.86
N VAL A 667 -23.37 -3.59 -32.95
CA VAL A 667 -22.21 -4.44 -32.66
C VAL A 667 -22.14 -4.73 -31.16
N ALA A 668 -22.29 -3.71 -30.32
CA ALA A 668 -22.28 -3.87 -28.86
C ALA A 668 -23.38 -4.84 -28.37
N PHE A 669 -24.62 -4.65 -28.83
CA PHE A 669 -25.76 -5.50 -28.46
C PHE A 669 -25.70 -6.93 -29.03
N SER A 670 -24.89 -7.16 -30.07
CA SER A 670 -24.64 -8.53 -30.55
C SER A 670 -23.80 -9.36 -29.58
N THR A 671 -23.07 -8.68 -28.68
CA THR A 671 -22.15 -9.31 -27.72
C THR A 671 -22.66 -9.32 -26.28
N SER A 672 -23.51 -8.35 -25.91
CA SER A 672 -24.07 -8.23 -24.56
C SER A 672 -25.53 -7.75 -24.61
N PRO A 673 -26.41 -8.24 -23.72
CA PRO A 673 -27.78 -7.74 -23.60
C PRO A 673 -27.86 -6.31 -23.02
N GLN A 674 -26.77 -5.80 -22.42
CA GLN A 674 -26.70 -4.48 -21.79
C GLN A 674 -25.43 -3.75 -22.24
N VAL A 675 -25.54 -2.44 -22.47
CA VAL A 675 -24.42 -1.53 -22.76
C VAL A 675 -24.45 -0.33 -21.83
N LEU A 676 -23.28 0.20 -21.48
CA LEU A 676 -23.12 1.43 -20.71
C LEU A 676 -22.76 2.57 -21.67
N VAL A 677 -23.61 3.60 -21.76
CA VAL A 677 -23.31 4.86 -22.46
C VAL A 677 -22.74 5.84 -21.44
N GLU A 678 -21.51 6.30 -21.64
CA GLU A 678 -20.76 7.08 -20.65
C GLU A 678 -20.07 8.29 -21.28
N LYS A 679 -19.88 9.36 -20.50
CA LYS A 679 -19.16 10.55 -20.95
C LYS A 679 -17.70 10.19 -21.28
N SER A 680 -17.24 10.59 -22.48
CA SER A 680 -15.84 10.37 -22.85
C SER A 680 -14.88 11.19 -21.99
N ILE A 681 -13.94 10.49 -21.36
CA ILE A 681 -12.78 11.05 -20.64
C ILE A 681 -11.46 10.81 -21.41
N LYS A 682 -11.54 10.73 -22.73
CA LYS A 682 -10.39 10.50 -23.61
C LYS A 682 -9.29 11.52 -23.33
N GLY A 683 -8.04 11.06 -23.23
CA GLY A 683 -6.88 11.91 -22.92
C GLY A 683 -6.54 12.03 -21.44
N TRP A 684 -7.37 11.51 -20.52
CA TRP A 684 -7.05 11.43 -19.11
C TRP A 684 -5.96 10.39 -18.86
N LYS A 685 -5.22 10.53 -17.75
CA LYS A 685 -4.33 9.48 -17.27
C LYS A 685 -5.16 8.27 -16.85
N GLU A 686 -4.66 7.09 -17.16
CA GLU A 686 -5.23 5.81 -16.72
C GLU A 686 -4.24 5.15 -15.76
N ALA A 687 -4.72 4.77 -14.58
CA ALA A 687 -3.91 4.17 -13.54
C ALA A 687 -4.64 3.00 -12.92
N GLU A 688 -3.94 1.90 -12.72
CA GLU A 688 -4.53 0.67 -12.22
C GLU A 688 -3.93 0.28 -10.88
N TYR A 689 -4.73 -0.36 -10.04
CA TYR A 689 -4.29 -0.90 -8.76
C TYR A 689 -4.69 -2.36 -8.63
N GLU A 690 -3.71 -3.20 -8.30
CA GLU A 690 -3.95 -4.56 -7.88
C GLU A 690 -4.15 -4.59 -6.37
N VAL A 691 -5.37 -4.93 -5.93
CA VAL A 691 -5.76 -4.88 -4.52
C VAL A 691 -6.03 -6.30 -4.02
N VAL A 692 -5.46 -6.65 -2.87
CA VAL A 692 -5.73 -7.90 -2.17
C VAL A 692 -6.42 -7.59 -0.86
N ARG A 693 -7.57 -8.22 -0.62
CA ARG A 693 -8.32 -8.14 0.64
C ARG A 693 -8.55 -9.53 1.21
N ASP A 694 -8.20 -9.74 2.47
CA ASP A 694 -8.47 -11.01 3.16
C ASP A 694 -9.79 -11.01 3.95
N MET A 695 -10.15 -12.17 4.51
CA MET A 695 -11.37 -12.33 5.31
C MET A 695 -11.34 -11.59 6.66
N SER A 696 -10.16 -11.15 7.10
CA SER A 696 -9.95 -10.34 8.31
C SER A 696 -10.05 -8.84 8.02
N ASP A 697 -10.41 -8.48 6.78
CA ASP A 697 -10.53 -7.09 6.29
C ASP A 697 -9.17 -6.36 6.20
N ASN A 698 -8.06 -7.11 6.19
CA ASN A 698 -6.77 -6.58 5.79
C ASN A 698 -6.81 -6.35 4.28
N CYS A 699 -6.47 -5.13 3.83
CA CYS A 699 -6.61 -4.73 2.44
C CYS A 699 -5.35 -3.97 2.02
N VAL A 700 -4.67 -4.45 0.98
CA VAL A 700 -3.37 -3.94 0.52
C VAL A 700 -3.37 -3.77 -1.00
N THR A 701 -2.71 -2.71 -1.47
CA THR A 701 -2.43 -2.52 -2.90
C THR A 701 -1.06 -3.09 -3.22
N VAL A 702 -1.02 -4.17 -4.01
CA VAL A 702 0.19 -4.95 -4.30
C VAL A 702 1.00 -4.35 -5.44
N CYS A 703 0.32 -3.87 -6.48
CA CYS A 703 0.92 -3.25 -7.64
C CYS A 703 0.10 -2.03 -8.02
N ASN A 704 0.78 -1.03 -8.57
CA ASN A 704 0.14 0.07 -9.26
C ASN A 704 0.80 0.26 -10.62
N MET A 705 0.00 0.62 -11.60
CA MET A 705 0.41 0.74 -12.99
C MET A 705 -0.08 2.08 -13.53
N GLU A 706 0.70 2.69 -14.42
CA GLU A 706 0.30 3.87 -15.18
C GLU A 706 0.40 3.54 -16.65
N ASN A 707 -0.69 3.81 -17.38
CA ASN A 707 -0.66 3.69 -18.83
C ASN A 707 0.11 4.89 -19.39
N PHE A 708 1.09 4.59 -20.23
CA PHE A 708 1.81 5.62 -20.99
C PHE A 708 0.88 6.23 -22.04
N ASP A 709 0.06 5.39 -22.65
CA ASP A 709 -1.02 5.80 -23.53
C ASP A 709 -2.20 6.33 -22.69
N PRO A 710 -2.84 7.44 -23.08
CA PRO A 710 -3.95 7.98 -22.32
C PRO A 710 -5.23 7.17 -22.52
N MET A 711 -6.21 7.39 -21.64
CA MET A 711 -7.57 6.85 -21.74
C MET A 711 -8.08 6.94 -23.18
N GLY A 712 -8.55 5.80 -23.69
CA GLY A 712 -9.08 5.63 -25.04
C GLY A 712 -8.31 4.65 -25.92
N ILE A 713 -7.18 4.15 -25.42
CA ILE A 713 -6.55 2.91 -25.88
C ILE A 713 -6.82 1.87 -24.78
N HIS A 714 -7.21 0.65 -25.15
CA HIS A 714 -7.52 -0.37 -24.15
C HIS A 714 -6.25 -0.73 -23.37
N THR A 715 -6.37 -0.98 -22.07
CA THR A 715 -5.26 -1.30 -21.17
C THR A 715 -4.39 -2.45 -21.67
N GLY A 716 -5.05 -3.53 -22.14
CA GLY A 716 -4.38 -4.69 -22.75
C GLY A 716 -3.63 -4.42 -24.07
N GLU A 717 -3.79 -3.23 -24.67
CA GLU A 717 -3.06 -2.77 -25.85
C GLU A 717 -2.11 -1.59 -25.56
N SER A 718 -2.17 -1.04 -24.34
CA SER A 718 -1.39 0.13 -23.94
C SER A 718 0.04 -0.25 -23.53
N ILE A 719 0.97 0.66 -23.73
CA ILE A 719 2.26 0.58 -23.03
C ILE A 719 2.01 0.93 -21.57
N VAL A 720 2.32 0.01 -20.66
CA VAL A 720 2.11 0.19 -19.21
C VAL A 720 3.46 0.25 -18.48
N VAL A 721 3.60 1.17 -17.54
CA VAL A 721 4.76 1.26 -16.64
C VAL A 721 4.36 0.97 -15.20
N ALA A 722 5.23 0.29 -14.46
CA ALA A 722 5.04 -0.03 -13.05
C ALA A 722 6.32 0.27 -12.25
N PRO A 723 6.25 1.04 -11.14
CA PRO A 723 5.07 1.76 -10.64
C PRO A 723 4.74 3.02 -11.48
N SER A 724 3.63 3.72 -11.17
CA SER A 724 3.35 5.06 -11.73
C SER A 724 4.51 6.04 -11.53
N GLN A 725 4.75 6.88 -12.54
CA GLN A 725 5.87 7.81 -12.62
C GLN A 725 5.47 9.27 -12.40
N THR A 726 4.23 9.64 -12.73
CA THR A 726 3.81 11.04 -12.84
C THR A 726 2.76 11.48 -11.81
N LEU A 727 2.47 10.63 -10.83
CA LEU A 727 1.55 10.92 -9.73
C LEU A 727 2.31 11.52 -8.53
N SER A 728 1.76 12.59 -7.97
CA SER A 728 2.18 13.09 -6.66
C SER A 728 1.78 12.14 -5.52
N ASN A 729 2.30 12.35 -4.29
CA ASN A 729 1.89 11.57 -3.12
C ASN A 729 0.37 11.61 -2.93
N ASP A 730 -0.21 12.81 -3.03
CA ASP A 730 -1.65 13.02 -2.81
C ASP A 730 -2.47 12.31 -3.87
N GLU A 731 -2.12 12.40 -5.15
CA GLU A 731 -2.84 11.70 -6.23
C GLU A 731 -2.70 10.17 -6.10
N TYR A 732 -1.48 9.69 -5.82
CA TYR A 732 -1.21 8.27 -5.64
C TYR A 732 -2.02 7.69 -4.47
N HIS A 733 -1.98 8.35 -3.31
CA HIS A 733 -2.66 7.87 -2.12
C HIS A 733 -4.16 8.15 -2.15
N MET A 734 -4.64 9.18 -2.84
CA MET A 734 -6.06 9.37 -3.13
C MET A 734 -6.62 8.19 -3.93
N LEU A 735 -5.99 7.83 -5.05
CA LEU A 735 -6.42 6.71 -5.89
C LEU A 735 -6.30 5.38 -5.15
N ARG A 736 -5.19 5.17 -4.42
CA ARG A 736 -5.01 3.99 -3.57
C ARG A 736 -6.09 3.88 -2.49
N THR A 737 -6.44 4.97 -1.82
CA THR A 737 -7.47 5.00 -0.77
C THR A 737 -8.85 4.75 -1.36
N ALA A 738 -9.17 5.33 -2.53
CA ALA A 738 -10.40 5.03 -3.27
C ALA A 738 -10.46 3.54 -3.63
N ALA A 739 -9.41 2.97 -4.21
CA ALA A 739 -9.31 1.55 -4.50
C ALA A 739 -9.59 0.67 -3.27
N VAL A 740 -8.89 0.91 -2.15
CA VAL A 740 -9.11 0.16 -0.90
C VAL A 740 -10.55 0.31 -0.39
N LYS A 741 -11.13 1.51 -0.49
CA LYS A 741 -12.50 1.80 -0.04
C LYS A 741 -13.54 1.08 -0.89
N VAL A 742 -13.40 1.11 -2.22
CA VAL A 742 -14.26 0.40 -3.18
C VAL A 742 -14.22 -1.11 -2.92
N ILE A 743 -13.02 -1.69 -2.85
CA ILE A 743 -12.82 -3.14 -2.65
C ILE A 743 -13.39 -3.61 -1.31
N ARG A 744 -13.26 -2.81 -0.25
CA ARG A 744 -13.90 -3.08 1.06
C ARG A 744 -15.41 -3.01 0.99
N HIS A 745 -15.97 -1.97 0.35
CA HIS A 745 -17.42 -1.77 0.24
C HIS A 745 -18.10 -2.89 -0.56
N LEU A 746 -17.50 -3.30 -1.68
CA LEU A 746 -17.98 -4.42 -2.48
C LEU A 746 -17.91 -5.75 -1.72
N GLY A 747 -17.06 -5.87 -0.70
CA GLY A 747 -16.90 -7.08 0.08
C GLY A 747 -16.02 -8.14 -0.59
N ILE A 748 -15.06 -7.70 -1.42
CA ILE A 748 -14.09 -8.57 -2.10
C ILE A 748 -13.27 -9.35 -1.08
N ILE A 749 -13.05 -10.64 -1.31
CA ILE A 749 -12.18 -11.50 -0.49
C ILE A 749 -11.29 -12.29 -1.45
N GLY A 750 -10.04 -11.87 -1.60
CA GLY A 750 -9.13 -12.34 -2.63
C GLY A 750 -8.42 -11.16 -3.26
N GLU A 751 -8.17 -11.26 -4.56
CA GLU A 751 -7.58 -10.20 -5.36
C GLU A 751 -8.64 -9.52 -6.24
N CYS A 752 -8.39 -8.26 -6.60
CA CYS A 752 -9.16 -7.50 -7.57
C CYS A 752 -8.28 -6.40 -8.20
N ASN A 753 -8.34 -6.30 -9.52
CA ASN A 753 -7.88 -5.14 -10.27
C ASN A 753 -8.94 -4.03 -10.23
N ILE A 754 -8.53 -2.77 -10.12
CA ILE A 754 -9.38 -1.59 -10.28
C ILE A 754 -8.66 -0.55 -11.14
N GLN A 755 -9.43 0.11 -12.02
CA GLN A 755 -8.97 1.08 -13.02
C GLN A 755 -9.69 2.41 -12.85
#